data_AF-A0A8H6VWR3-F1
#
_entry.id   AF-A0A8H6VWR3-F1
#
_cell.length_a   1.000
_cell.length_b   1.000
_cell.length_c   1.000
_cell.angle_alpha   90.00
_cell.angle_beta   90.00
_cell.angle_gamma   90.00
#
_symmetry.space_group_name_H-M   'P 1'
#
loop_
_entity.id
_entity.type
_entity.pdbx_description
1 polymer ?
#
loop_
_entity_poly.entity_id
_entity_poly.type
_entity_poly.pdbx_seq_one_letter_code
_entity_poly.pdbx_strand_id
1 'polypeptide(L)'
;MSRHRPVTPDPYPQQQYASVPRSPQSPRSAYTQRTAPSRAGTEATNRPGIIHGVATGNIGADYGPYSYDPSLNRAAPGEGTRLRKSPSAPRPNLARTATVNTKFEQNLDLDDALHNPDPVADARRDRKFDVFSSRGWINATALVVLFGGMLMLFAGYPILWHYTHPRSHITGFNIGGINATGQVPQLSSFPRMIDQDTPQSAYSYRGTDGKKYNLVFSDEFNVEGRSFYPGDDPYWEAVDLHYWPTGDLEWYDPSAITTKDGKLVITMTEVKNHDLNFMSGMLQSWNKVCFTTGYVEMSISLPGAPSQPGFWPGAWMMGNLGRAGYGATTEGMWPYSYDTCDLGTFPNQTTHDGQPSAVFDDKLSFLPGQRLSACTCPGSDHPGPSTSTGRGVPEIDILEAQVEIEGTAPFFRGQVSQSYQIAPYGFNHHFRNSSDVTPIVNHTNSKFNSYTGNQYQESVSVVSYIEDQFYDGNAYAPYGLEWYSNPSKRSSGYINWLSNGVKTWTLTPDTIGPNDDSQVSGRLITEEPMYLVLNLGMSPSFQQQDFNAMKFPAQMRIDYVRVYQQSGIKDGVTCNPPSRPTSDYINRHIAAYSNPNLTTGRSMPRLLVQIASYNTNLQGDDGVPQSLVDWLSPTLQVSNFLSHPQHPADIIAVGFQELLPLHLGLSGLSKKVIQNRDAHIQGQIETFTNEKYGLVNKVVNGGVALLVYARDGGVARSACDIQTTWTGTGPGYMGNKGAVAVRFRVPGDDGGVGETFTFICAHLTAHSEKLRQRIADWHHIVGTLLFPSLTGGESTTVYHTSHLFLLGDLNFRVVLPPEHPLKGVSSAIGQALSQQSARDAFKEYDQLLVERRQPSNNLFVGLREGEFWKFKCSYKYHIGHADRYSEKRSPAWTDRILYTTYLDSPATPDDSVITNVLYTSIPGYTTSDHKPIVAMLLLPESDAGNTSDSPPLLRLPADYVPTPDPHATLKRYIGRVLDRLVGRLWWLLTLLGAGSTVMGLFNFVLGVSAWGWWRAKAGDGVV
;
A
#
# COMPACT_ATOMS: atom_id res chain seq x y z
N MET A 1 -66.10 25.72 -49.64
CA MET A 1 -65.95 25.47 -51.10
C MET A 1 -64.55 25.90 -51.55
N SER A 2 -64.20 25.62 -52.80
CA SER A 2 -62.87 25.82 -53.41
C SER A 2 -62.49 27.30 -53.66
N ARG A 3 -61.16 27.58 -53.59
CA ARG A 3 -60.40 28.57 -54.41
C ARG A 3 -60.65 30.09 -54.16
N HIS A 4 -59.76 31.04 -54.47
CA HIS A 4 -58.33 31.01 -54.89
C HIS A 4 -57.63 32.36 -54.56
N ARG A 5 -56.28 32.43 -54.72
CA ARG A 5 -55.46 33.68 -54.80
C ARG A 5 -55.23 34.10 -56.26
N PRO A 6 -54.77 35.34 -56.52
CA PRO A 6 -53.40 35.55 -57.07
C PRO A 6 -52.64 36.68 -56.31
N VAL A 7 -51.30 36.85 -56.28
CA VAL A 7 -50.09 36.36 -57.02
C VAL A 7 -49.62 37.23 -58.20
N THR A 8 -48.37 37.72 -58.14
CA THR A 8 -47.35 37.93 -59.22
C THR A 8 -46.15 38.74 -58.69
N PRO A 9 -44.95 38.76 -59.33
CA PRO A 9 -44.35 37.78 -60.25
C PRO A 9 -42.91 37.31 -59.82
N ASP A 10 -42.25 36.54 -60.70
CA ASP A 10 -41.04 35.68 -60.52
C ASP A 10 -39.93 36.11 -61.55
N PRO A 11 -38.89 35.34 -62.03
CA PRO A 11 -38.44 33.93 -61.82
C PRO A 11 -36.88 33.79 -61.56
N TYR A 12 -36.09 32.71 -61.77
CA TYR A 12 -36.23 31.47 -62.55
C TYR A 12 -35.37 30.22 -62.04
N PRO A 13 -34.61 29.39 -62.83
CA PRO A 13 -34.15 28.04 -62.39
C PRO A 13 -32.83 28.04 -61.59
N GLN A 14 -32.43 27.04 -60.79
CA GLN A 14 -32.99 25.74 -60.33
C GLN A 14 -33.04 24.52 -61.30
N GLN A 15 -32.16 23.54 -61.09
CA GLN A 15 -32.17 22.12 -61.55
C GLN A 15 -31.10 21.30 -60.75
N GLN A 16 -30.81 20.00 -60.99
CA GLN A 16 -31.52 18.72 -60.72
C GLN A 16 -30.56 17.54 -61.11
N TYR A 17 -30.68 16.24 -60.79
CA TYR A 17 -31.63 15.38 -60.03
C TYR A 17 -30.96 14.01 -59.65
N ALA A 18 -31.74 13.08 -59.03
CA ALA A 18 -31.57 11.60 -58.95
C ALA A 18 -30.46 10.95 -58.06
N SER A 19 -30.60 9.74 -57.45
CA SER A 19 -31.80 8.95 -57.01
C SER A 19 -31.47 7.61 -56.24
N VAL A 20 -32.17 7.32 -55.10
CA VAL A 20 -32.60 5.96 -54.59
C VAL A 20 -31.48 4.97 -54.12
N PRO A 21 -31.66 3.88 -53.30
CA PRO A 21 -32.82 3.24 -52.59
C PRO A 21 -32.78 3.24 -51.02
N ARG A 22 -33.91 3.24 -50.28
CA ARG A 22 -34.83 2.15 -49.74
C ARG A 22 -34.42 1.43 -48.43
N SER A 23 -35.46 1.17 -47.61
CA SER A 23 -35.45 0.56 -46.25
C SER A 23 -36.04 -0.88 -46.25
N PRO A 24 -36.15 -1.59 -45.10
CA PRO A 24 -37.16 -1.30 -44.04
C PRO A 24 -36.55 -1.37 -42.60
N GLN A 25 -37.26 -1.38 -41.46
CA GLN A 25 -38.70 -1.49 -41.16
C GLN A 25 -39.13 -0.67 -39.90
N SER A 26 -40.25 -1.03 -39.28
CA SER A 26 -41.01 -0.35 -38.20
C SER A 26 -40.86 -1.05 -36.82
N PRO A 27 -41.59 -0.66 -35.72
CA PRO A 27 -42.45 0.53 -35.49
C PRO A 27 -42.30 1.28 -34.12
N ARG A 28 -42.50 2.62 -34.15
CA ARG A 28 -43.49 3.51 -33.43
C ARG A 28 -43.81 3.29 -31.91
N SER A 29 -44.22 4.27 -31.08
CA SER A 29 -44.85 5.63 -31.18
C SER A 29 -44.37 6.53 -29.99
N ALA A 30 -44.59 7.84 -29.80
CA ALA A 30 -45.49 8.92 -30.30
C ALA A 30 -46.92 8.97 -29.65
N TYR A 31 -47.54 10.11 -29.27
CA TYR A 31 -47.15 11.56 -29.26
C TYR A 31 -48.07 12.43 -28.32
N THR A 32 -47.53 13.51 -27.71
CA THR A 32 -48.16 14.81 -27.27
C THR A 32 -49.38 14.99 -26.32
N GLN A 33 -49.15 15.83 -25.29
CA GLN A 33 -49.93 17.01 -24.79
C GLN A 33 -51.37 16.93 -24.22
N ARG A 34 -51.59 17.58 -23.04
CA ARG A 34 -52.41 18.82 -22.93
C ARG A 34 -52.33 19.60 -21.60
N THR A 35 -52.16 20.93 -21.73
CA THR A 35 -52.66 22.07 -20.89
C THR A 35 -52.82 21.97 -19.36
N ALA A 36 -52.19 22.91 -18.64
CA ALA A 36 -52.50 23.30 -17.26
C ALA A 36 -53.50 24.48 -17.18
N PRO A 37 -53.99 24.84 -15.98
CA PRO A 37 -54.44 26.21 -15.68
C PRO A 37 -53.79 26.85 -14.42
N SER A 38 -53.55 28.16 -14.52
CA SER A 38 -53.49 29.18 -13.44
C SER A 38 -52.91 28.84 -12.05
N ARG A 39 -51.85 29.56 -11.66
CA ARG A 39 -51.47 29.79 -10.25
C ARG A 39 -51.43 31.30 -9.98
N ALA A 40 -51.96 31.73 -8.83
CA ALA A 40 -51.95 33.13 -8.41
C ALA A 40 -51.44 33.24 -6.97
N GLY A 41 -50.63 34.27 -6.71
CA GLY A 41 -50.28 34.86 -5.41
C GLY A 41 -50.04 33.94 -4.21
N THR A 42 -48.78 33.75 -3.83
CA THR A 42 -48.27 34.17 -2.50
C THR A 42 -46.75 34.02 -2.43
N GLU A 43 -46.07 35.05 -1.92
CA GLU A 43 -44.67 34.96 -1.52
C GLU A 43 -44.59 34.41 -0.10
N ALA A 44 -44.05 33.20 0.05
CA ALA A 44 -43.72 32.60 1.33
C ALA A 44 -42.34 31.95 1.22
N THR A 45 -41.53 32.07 2.27
CA THR A 45 -40.09 31.72 2.22
C THR A 45 -39.88 30.21 2.19
N ASN A 46 -39.57 29.67 1.01
CA ASN A 46 -39.40 28.25 0.73
C ASN A 46 -38.15 27.58 1.38
N ARG A 47 -37.47 28.26 2.33
CA ARG A 47 -36.23 27.80 2.96
C ARG A 47 -36.30 26.41 3.61
N PRO A 48 -37.34 26.03 4.37
CA PRO A 48 -37.37 24.72 5.04
C PRO A 48 -37.30 23.53 4.07
N GLY A 49 -37.93 23.66 2.89
CA GLY A 49 -37.90 22.62 1.85
C GLY A 49 -36.55 22.50 1.13
N ILE A 50 -35.71 23.55 1.17
CA ILE A 50 -34.35 23.51 0.61
C ILE A 50 -33.41 22.76 1.57
N ILE A 51 -33.45 23.11 2.86
CA ILE A 51 -32.66 22.46 3.93
C ILE A 51 -32.99 20.95 3.98
N HIS A 52 -34.28 20.61 4.04
CA HIS A 52 -34.75 19.22 3.97
C HIS A 52 -34.33 18.53 2.65
N GLY A 53 -34.33 19.25 1.53
CA GLY A 53 -33.91 18.72 0.24
C GLY A 53 -32.43 18.37 0.17
N VAL A 54 -31.55 19.19 0.77
CA VAL A 54 -30.11 18.91 0.88
C VAL A 54 -29.88 17.74 1.84
N ALA A 55 -30.43 17.79 3.05
CA ALA A 55 -30.25 16.74 4.06
C ALA A 55 -30.75 15.34 3.61
N THR A 56 -31.74 15.29 2.72
CA THR A 56 -32.26 14.03 2.14
C THR A 56 -31.67 13.68 0.76
N GLY A 57 -30.68 14.42 0.26
CA GLY A 57 -30.07 14.23 -1.06
C GLY A 57 -31.00 14.48 -2.27
N ASN A 58 -32.25 14.93 -2.04
CA ASN A 58 -33.24 15.22 -3.08
C ASN A 58 -32.95 16.54 -3.84
N ILE A 59 -32.07 17.39 -3.30
CA ILE A 59 -31.51 18.56 -3.96
C ILE A 59 -29.98 18.38 -3.98
N GLY A 60 -29.38 18.43 -5.17
CA GLY A 60 -27.94 18.29 -5.32
C GLY A 60 -27.15 19.31 -4.50
N ALA A 61 -26.16 18.83 -3.75
CA ALA A 61 -25.30 19.65 -2.90
C ALA A 61 -24.22 20.37 -3.72
N ASP A 62 -24.62 21.29 -4.60
CA ASP A 62 -23.76 22.14 -5.46
C ASP A 62 -22.81 23.08 -4.69
N TYR A 63 -22.71 22.93 -3.36
CA TYR A 63 -21.91 23.75 -2.44
C TYR A 63 -21.05 22.91 -1.47
N GLY A 64 -20.82 21.63 -1.75
CA GLY A 64 -19.65 20.92 -1.19
C GLY A 64 -18.36 21.32 -1.92
N PRO A 65 -17.17 21.28 -1.28
CA PRO A 65 -15.90 21.66 -1.91
C PRO A 65 -15.43 20.73 -3.04
N TYR A 66 -16.19 19.67 -3.37
CA TYR A 66 -15.87 18.69 -4.41
C TYR A 66 -17.07 18.44 -5.36
N SER A 67 -17.45 19.45 -6.14
CA SER A 67 -18.39 19.26 -7.26
C SER A 67 -17.72 18.53 -8.44
N TYR A 68 -17.57 17.20 -8.35
CA TYR A 68 -17.02 16.36 -9.40
C TYR A 68 -18.05 15.30 -9.86
N ASP A 69 -18.70 15.57 -11.00
CA ASP A 69 -19.64 14.65 -11.66
C ASP A 69 -18.87 13.58 -12.46
N PRO A 70 -19.02 12.27 -12.14
CA PRO A 70 -18.36 11.19 -12.85
C PRO A 70 -19.06 10.75 -14.16
N SER A 71 -19.90 11.60 -14.79
CA SER A 71 -20.79 11.18 -15.89
C SER A 71 -20.79 12.02 -17.19
N LEU A 72 -19.63 12.28 -17.81
CA LEU A 72 -19.62 12.70 -19.24
C LEU A 72 -18.43 12.18 -20.05
N ASN A 73 -18.69 11.27 -20.99
CA ASN A 73 -17.67 10.70 -21.88
C ASN A 73 -18.14 10.61 -23.34
N ARG A 74 -18.09 11.72 -24.09
CA ARG A 74 -17.81 11.73 -25.55
C ARG A 74 -17.71 13.12 -26.21
N ALA A 75 -16.94 13.11 -27.31
CA ALA A 75 -16.95 14.03 -28.46
C ALA A 75 -16.33 15.43 -28.29
N ALA A 76 -15.35 15.72 -29.16
CA ALA A 76 -14.84 17.06 -29.45
C ALA A 76 -15.79 17.82 -30.41
N PRO A 77 -15.62 19.15 -30.51
CA PRO A 77 -15.28 19.72 -31.81
C PRO A 77 -14.11 20.72 -31.75
N GLY A 78 -13.47 20.97 -32.89
CA GLY A 78 -12.35 21.92 -33.02
C GLY A 78 -12.68 23.19 -33.82
N GLU A 79 -11.86 24.21 -33.60
CA GLU A 79 -11.55 25.40 -34.42
C GLU A 79 -12.68 26.29 -35.01
N GLY A 80 -12.55 27.62 -34.79
CA GLY A 80 -13.46 28.64 -35.31
C GLY A 80 -12.92 30.08 -35.26
N THR A 81 -11.68 30.30 -35.70
CA THR A 81 -10.93 31.57 -35.53
C THR A 81 -11.49 32.81 -36.26
N ARG A 82 -11.15 34.02 -35.75
CA ARG A 82 -10.62 35.24 -36.45
C ARG A 82 -10.72 36.46 -35.51
N LEU A 83 -9.91 37.54 -35.52
CA LEU A 83 -8.57 37.96 -35.99
C LEU A 83 -8.23 39.25 -35.17
N ARG A 84 -7.05 39.90 -35.13
CA ARG A 84 -5.77 39.94 -35.90
C ARG A 84 -4.63 40.18 -34.84
N LYS A 85 -3.43 40.74 -35.02
CA LYS A 85 -2.62 41.41 -36.08
C LYS A 85 -1.14 41.13 -35.67
N SER A 86 -0.31 40.41 -36.45
CA SER A 86 0.56 40.87 -37.55
C SER A 86 1.75 41.77 -37.14
N PRO A 87 2.94 41.73 -37.82
CA PRO A 87 3.40 40.86 -38.92
C PRO A 87 4.76 40.16 -38.62
N SER A 88 5.59 39.83 -39.65
CA SER A 88 6.59 38.73 -39.60
C SER A 88 7.90 38.93 -40.40
N ALA A 89 8.95 38.16 -40.00
CA ALA A 89 10.14 37.73 -40.79
C ALA A 89 11.18 38.81 -41.21
N PRO A 90 12.40 38.50 -41.75
CA PRO A 90 12.97 37.19 -42.14
C PRO A 90 14.45 36.89 -41.70
N ARG A 91 15.01 35.77 -42.22
CA ARG A 91 16.47 35.43 -42.33
C ARG A 91 16.98 35.80 -43.77
N PRO A 92 18.28 35.96 -44.13
CA PRO A 92 19.41 35.04 -43.83
C PRO A 92 20.84 35.67 -43.71
N ASN A 93 21.88 34.82 -43.76
CA ASN A 93 23.32 35.16 -43.71
C ASN A 93 23.88 35.72 -45.04
N LEU A 94 24.93 36.57 -45.01
CA LEU A 94 26.21 36.35 -45.74
C LEU A 94 27.36 37.31 -45.32
N ALA A 95 28.59 36.77 -45.28
CA ALA A 95 29.94 37.36 -45.47
C ALA A 95 30.43 38.72 -44.88
N ARG A 96 31.68 38.67 -44.36
CA ARG A 96 32.77 39.70 -44.21
C ARG A 96 32.50 41.13 -44.75
N THR A 97 32.96 42.21 -44.09
CA THR A 97 34.41 42.57 -43.99
C THR A 97 34.71 43.69 -42.94
N ALA A 98 35.89 43.61 -42.30
CA ALA A 98 36.70 44.62 -41.57
C ALA A 98 36.07 45.84 -40.82
N THR A 99 36.22 45.81 -39.48
CA THR A 99 36.63 46.90 -38.54
C THR A 99 36.18 48.36 -38.73
N VAL A 100 35.49 48.92 -37.72
CA VAL A 100 35.97 49.98 -36.79
C VAL A 100 35.35 49.75 -35.39
N ASN A 101 35.98 50.23 -34.31
CA ASN A 101 35.57 50.03 -32.91
C ASN A 101 34.38 50.88 -32.43
N THR A 102 33.61 50.37 -31.47
CA THR A 102 33.11 51.08 -30.27
C THR A 102 33.04 50.12 -29.07
N LYS A 103 32.96 50.64 -27.84
CA LYS A 103 33.08 49.92 -26.55
C LYS A 103 31.76 49.96 -25.73
N PHE A 104 31.77 49.20 -24.62
CA PHE A 104 30.78 49.09 -23.54
C PHE A 104 29.54 48.26 -23.92
N GLU A 105 29.32 47.04 -23.41
CA GLU A 105 29.53 46.40 -22.08
C GLU A 105 28.44 46.72 -21.05
N GLN A 106 28.22 45.76 -20.15
CA GLN A 106 26.95 45.54 -19.43
C GLN A 106 26.96 46.14 -18.02
N ASN A 107 25.77 46.50 -17.51
CA ASN A 107 25.59 46.81 -16.10
C ASN A 107 25.63 45.52 -15.26
N LEU A 108 26.26 45.59 -14.09
CA LEU A 108 26.25 44.57 -13.05
C LEU A 108 25.15 44.87 -12.03
N ASP A 109 24.71 43.86 -11.28
CA ASP A 109 23.97 44.06 -10.03
C ASP A 109 24.89 44.48 -8.88
N LEU A 110 24.31 45.08 -7.83
CA LEU A 110 25.02 46.00 -6.93
C LEU A 110 25.75 45.38 -5.73
N ASP A 111 25.66 44.06 -5.49
CA ASP A 111 26.22 43.39 -4.30
C ASP A 111 27.56 42.65 -4.50
N ASP A 112 28.00 42.42 -5.75
CA ASP A 112 29.27 41.70 -6.04
C ASP A 112 30.51 42.36 -5.40
N ALA A 113 30.43 43.66 -5.12
CA ALA A 113 31.50 44.45 -4.51
C ALA A 113 31.85 44.04 -3.06
N LEU A 114 30.97 43.32 -2.36
CA LEU A 114 31.19 42.95 -0.94
C LEU A 114 31.96 41.64 -0.75
N HIS A 115 32.10 40.82 -1.81
CA HIS A 115 32.50 39.41 -1.66
C HIS A 115 33.86 39.02 -2.25
N ASN A 116 34.61 39.90 -2.93
CA ASN A 116 35.89 39.48 -3.55
C ASN A 116 36.98 40.59 -3.66
N PRO A 117 38.05 40.56 -2.84
CA PRO A 117 39.13 41.55 -2.89
C PRO A 117 40.31 41.16 -3.81
N ASP A 118 40.50 41.91 -4.90
CA ASP A 118 41.69 41.95 -5.77
C ASP A 118 42.34 40.60 -6.20
N PRO A 119 41.91 40.01 -7.35
CA PRO A 119 42.54 38.80 -7.89
C PRO A 119 43.99 38.99 -8.36
N VAL A 120 44.49 40.23 -8.51
CA VAL A 120 45.88 40.53 -8.89
C VAL A 120 46.80 40.57 -7.67
N ALA A 121 46.26 40.72 -6.45
CA ALA A 121 46.98 40.55 -5.19
C ALA A 121 47.09 39.07 -4.79
N ASP A 122 45.98 38.34 -4.76
CA ASP A 122 46.00 36.94 -4.28
C ASP A 122 46.67 35.97 -5.28
N ALA A 123 46.62 36.24 -6.59
CA ALA A 123 47.45 35.51 -7.58
C ALA A 123 48.99 35.70 -7.39
N ARG A 124 49.43 36.62 -6.51
CA ARG A 124 50.83 36.74 -6.06
C ARG A 124 51.09 35.99 -4.75
N ARG A 125 50.05 35.72 -3.94
CA ARG A 125 50.16 34.98 -2.67
C ARG A 125 50.16 33.46 -2.89
N ASP A 126 49.33 32.97 -3.82
CA ASP A 126 49.20 31.53 -4.15
C ASP A 126 50.47 30.88 -4.74
N ARG A 127 51.57 31.63 -4.86
CA ARG A 127 52.88 31.11 -5.29
C ARG A 127 53.80 30.67 -4.14
N LYS A 128 53.30 30.62 -2.89
CA LYS A 128 54.02 30.04 -1.75
C LYS A 128 53.10 29.16 -0.89
N PHE A 129 53.36 27.84 -0.93
CA PHE A 129 52.78 26.88 -0.01
C PHE A 129 53.49 26.99 1.35
N ASP A 130 52.85 27.63 2.33
CA ASP A 130 53.35 27.77 3.70
C ASP A 130 52.47 27.00 4.69
N VAL A 131 53.05 25.97 5.30
CA VAL A 131 52.38 25.04 6.22
C VAL A 131 52.04 25.69 7.57
N PHE A 132 52.61 26.87 7.87
CA PHE A 132 52.44 27.58 9.14
C PHE A 132 51.71 28.92 9.00
N SER A 133 50.89 29.10 7.96
CA SER A 133 50.04 30.29 7.84
C SER A 133 49.08 30.43 9.04
N SER A 134 49.05 31.63 9.63
CA SER A 134 48.24 31.89 10.84
C SER A 134 46.73 31.73 10.59
N ARG A 135 46.24 32.10 9.40
CA ARG A 135 44.84 31.84 9.00
C ARG A 135 44.54 30.34 8.90
N GLY A 136 45.48 29.53 8.42
CA GLY A 136 45.33 28.06 8.38
C GLY A 136 45.17 27.47 9.78
N TRP A 137 46.04 27.87 10.71
CA TRP A 137 45.96 27.42 12.11
C TRP A 137 44.73 27.95 12.86
N ILE A 138 44.30 29.20 12.63
CA ILE A 138 43.05 29.74 13.18
C ILE A 138 41.83 28.94 12.68
N ASN A 139 41.74 28.68 11.37
CA ASN A 139 40.64 27.92 10.79
C ASN A 139 40.63 26.46 11.28
N ALA A 140 41.80 25.81 11.36
CA ALA A 140 41.92 24.45 11.90
C ALA A 140 41.52 24.39 13.39
N THR A 141 41.94 25.37 14.20
CA THR A 141 41.56 25.45 15.61
C THR A 141 40.06 25.71 15.78
N ALA A 142 39.47 26.58 14.96
CA ALA A 142 38.02 26.83 14.96
C ALA A 142 37.21 25.57 14.61
N LEU A 143 37.66 24.78 13.62
CA LEU A 143 37.06 23.50 13.28
C LEU A 143 37.19 22.47 14.42
N VAL A 144 38.35 22.40 15.08
CA VAL A 144 38.56 21.52 16.26
C VAL A 144 37.66 21.94 17.43
N VAL A 145 37.47 23.24 17.67
CA VAL A 145 36.56 23.75 18.72
C VAL A 145 35.09 23.46 18.36
N LEU A 146 34.66 23.65 17.12
CA LEU A 146 33.31 23.30 16.67
C LEU A 146 33.04 21.79 16.76
N PHE A 147 33.98 20.95 16.31
CA PHE A 147 33.83 19.50 16.36
C PHE A 147 33.89 18.97 17.80
N GLY A 148 34.74 19.55 18.64
CA GLY A 148 34.76 19.30 20.09
C GLY A 148 33.47 19.74 20.78
N GLY A 149 32.88 20.87 20.37
CA GLY A 149 31.58 21.35 20.82
C GLY A 149 30.43 20.40 20.43
N MET A 150 30.39 19.93 19.19
CA MET A 150 29.42 18.92 18.75
C MET A 150 29.59 17.58 19.48
N LEU A 151 30.82 17.08 19.62
CA LEU A 151 31.10 15.89 20.41
C LEU A 151 30.67 16.08 21.88
N MET A 152 30.93 17.23 22.47
CA MET A 152 30.51 17.56 23.82
C MET A 152 28.98 17.70 23.95
N LEU A 153 28.27 18.16 22.91
CA LEU A 153 26.80 18.26 22.95
C LEU A 153 26.11 16.90 22.75
N PHE A 154 26.55 16.10 21.78
CA PHE A 154 25.85 14.88 21.36
C PHE A 154 26.37 13.57 21.97
N ALA A 155 27.59 13.56 22.52
CA ALA A 155 28.15 12.40 23.23
C ALA A 155 28.62 12.76 24.65
N GLY A 156 29.39 13.83 24.80
CA GLY A 156 29.94 14.26 26.09
C GLY A 156 28.87 14.61 27.12
N TYR A 157 27.85 15.38 26.75
CA TYR A 157 26.77 15.79 27.64
C TYR A 157 25.88 14.62 28.07
N PRO A 158 25.39 13.71 27.18
CA PRO A 158 24.71 12.49 27.61
C PRO A 158 25.55 11.61 28.54
N ILE A 159 26.86 11.46 28.28
CA ILE A 159 27.76 10.66 29.11
C ILE A 159 28.00 11.33 30.47
N LEU A 160 28.34 12.62 30.51
CA LEU A 160 28.49 13.36 31.76
C LEU A 160 27.19 13.36 32.55
N TRP A 161 26.05 13.65 31.91
CA TRP A 161 24.74 13.60 32.55
C TRP A 161 24.47 12.24 33.19
N HIS A 162 24.76 11.14 32.49
CA HIS A 162 24.62 9.78 33.02
C HIS A 162 25.51 9.52 34.26
N TYR A 163 26.74 10.04 34.30
CA TYR A 163 27.68 9.80 35.40
C TYR A 163 27.62 10.83 36.54
N THR A 164 27.16 12.06 36.31
CA THR A 164 27.03 13.11 37.35
C THR A 164 25.66 13.13 38.02
N HIS A 165 24.61 12.64 37.36
CA HIS A 165 23.32 12.42 37.99
C HIS A 165 23.25 10.96 38.44
N PRO A 166 23.41 10.66 39.75
CA PRO A 166 23.30 9.29 40.22
C PRO A 166 21.89 8.78 39.93
N ARG A 167 21.78 7.76 39.08
CA ARG A 167 20.49 7.11 38.78
C ARG A 167 19.87 6.66 40.10
N SER A 168 18.67 7.16 40.41
CA SER A 168 17.83 6.59 41.45
C SER A 168 17.54 5.13 41.09
N HIS A 169 18.14 4.19 41.82
CA HIS A 169 17.95 2.75 41.61
C HIS A 169 16.53 2.34 42.03
N ILE A 170 15.56 2.57 41.15
CA ILE A 170 14.20 2.02 41.24
C ILE A 170 14.10 0.93 40.18
N THR A 171 14.52 -0.28 40.56
CA THR A 171 14.25 -1.50 39.79
C THR A 171 12.84 -1.98 40.11
N GLY A 172 11.86 -1.57 39.31
CA GLY A 172 10.47 -2.01 39.46
C GLY A 172 9.57 -1.52 38.33
N PHE A 173 8.64 -2.37 37.91
CA PHE A 173 7.48 -1.96 37.12
C PHE A 173 6.53 -1.10 37.99
N ASN A 174 5.65 -0.36 37.31
CA ASN A 174 4.60 0.52 37.84
C ASN A 174 5.07 1.84 38.48
N ILE A 175 4.43 2.94 38.03
CA ILE A 175 4.42 4.22 38.74
C ILE A 175 3.59 4.04 40.02
N GLY A 176 4.26 3.74 41.14
CA GLY A 176 3.55 3.50 42.41
C GLY A 176 4.27 2.69 43.49
N GLY A 177 5.47 2.15 43.25
CA GLY A 177 6.42 1.65 44.25
C GLY A 177 5.85 1.08 45.57
N ILE A 178 5.32 -0.14 45.52
CA ILE A 178 4.71 -0.82 46.69
C ILE A 178 5.71 -1.05 47.84
N ASN A 179 5.31 -0.66 49.05
CA ASN A 179 5.99 -1.04 50.29
C ASN A 179 5.67 -2.49 50.69
N ALA A 180 6.47 -3.10 51.58
CA ALA A 180 6.32 -4.46 52.10
C ALA A 180 5.04 -4.72 52.93
N THR A 181 4.13 -3.74 53.04
CA THR A 181 2.77 -3.86 53.57
C THR A 181 1.69 -3.95 52.49
N GLY A 182 2.06 -3.93 51.20
CA GLY A 182 1.14 -3.93 50.06
C GLY A 182 0.44 -2.60 49.77
N GLN A 183 0.74 -1.54 50.53
CA GLN A 183 0.17 -0.21 50.31
C GLN A 183 1.01 0.59 49.31
N VAL A 184 0.33 1.04 48.24
CA VAL A 184 0.82 2.08 47.31
C VAL A 184 0.76 3.44 48.02
N PRO A 185 1.80 4.29 47.94
CA PRO A 185 1.73 5.66 48.45
C PRO A 185 0.65 6.45 47.71
N GLN A 186 -0.26 7.12 48.45
CA GLN A 186 -1.24 8.02 47.83
C GLN A 186 -0.55 9.28 47.30
N LEU A 187 -0.07 9.21 46.06
CA LEU A 187 0.35 10.37 45.28
C LEU A 187 -0.91 11.16 44.93
N SER A 188 -1.14 12.27 45.64
CA SER A 188 -2.38 13.07 45.55
C SER A 188 -2.65 13.70 44.19
N SER A 189 -1.66 13.73 43.30
CA SER A 189 -1.69 14.37 41.98
C SER A 189 -1.92 13.43 40.79
N PHE A 190 -2.16 12.13 41.03
CA PHE A 190 -2.48 11.18 39.95
C PHE A 190 -3.98 10.81 39.96
N PRO A 191 -4.60 10.59 38.78
CA PRO A 191 -5.93 10.02 38.66
C PRO A 191 -6.08 8.69 39.41
N ARG A 192 -7.31 8.39 39.81
CA ARG A 192 -7.71 7.16 40.49
C ARG A 192 -8.82 6.48 39.71
N MET A 193 -8.95 5.16 39.86
CA MET A 193 -10.02 4.40 39.21
C MET A 193 -11.40 5.01 39.49
N ILE A 194 -11.69 5.35 40.74
CA ILE A 194 -12.84 6.19 41.11
C ILE A 194 -12.30 7.59 41.39
N ASP A 195 -12.79 8.58 40.63
CA ASP A 195 -12.47 10.00 40.81
C ASP A 195 -12.72 10.45 42.27
N GLN A 196 -11.91 11.40 42.73
CA GLN A 196 -12.03 11.99 44.06
C GLN A 196 -13.25 12.91 44.18
N ASP A 197 -13.70 13.48 43.07
CA ASP A 197 -14.86 14.38 43.03
C ASP A 197 -16.19 13.65 42.79
N THR A 198 -16.18 12.35 42.48
CA THR A 198 -17.42 11.59 42.24
C THR A 198 -18.32 11.63 43.48
N PRO A 199 -19.59 12.08 43.35
CA PRO A 199 -20.46 12.23 44.51
C PRO A 199 -20.76 10.89 45.18
N GLN A 200 -20.75 10.86 46.52
CA GLN A 200 -20.91 9.63 47.30
C GLN A 200 -22.21 8.86 47.01
N SER A 201 -23.24 9.53 46.49
CA SER A 201 -24.49 8.91 45.99
C SER A 201 -24.28 8.03 44.76
N ALA A 202 -23.32 8.35 43.90
CA ALA A 202 -22.98 7.59 42.70
C ALA A 202 -22.07 6.37 42.97
N TYR A 203 -21.72 6.06 44.22
CA TYR A 203 -20.91 4.87 44.54
C TYR A 203 -21.69 3.54 44.41
N SER A 204 -23.01 3.60 44.27
CA SER A 204 -23.80 2.41 43.94
C SER A 204 -25.07 2.72 43.17
N TYR A 205 -25.29 1.94 42.11
CA TYR A 205 -26.49 1.95 41.29
C TYR A 205 -27.40 0.76 41.63
N ARG A 206 -28.69 0.88 41.34
CA ARG A 206 -29.66 -0.23 41.42
C ARG A 206 -30.11 -0.54 40.00
N GLY A 207 -29.74 -1.72 39.53
CA GLY A 207 -29.98 -2.14 38.15
C GLY A 207 -31.45 -2.27 37.80
N THR A 208 -31.76 -2.28 36.50
CA THR A 208 -33.10 -2.57 35.97
C THR A 208 -33.50 -4.03 36.25
N ASP A 209 -32.51 -4.91 36.45
CA ASP A 209 -32.67 -6.27 36.98
C ASP A 209 -32.85 -6.35 38.51
N GLY A 210 -32.81 -5.22 39.21
CA GLY A 210 -33.06 -5.11 40.64
C GLY A 210 -31.91 -5.54 41.57
N LYS A 211 -30.70 -5.86 41.07
CA LYS A 211 -29.52 -6.04 41.94
C LYS A 211 -28.88 -4.69 42.32
N LYS A 212 -27.94 -4.74 43.28
CA LYS A 212 -27.02 -3.64 43.58
C LYS A 212 -25.77 -3.74 42.71
N TYR A 213 -25.46 -2.67 41.99
CA TYR A 213 -24.19 -2.45 41.30
C TYR A 213 -23.34 -1.49 42.15
N ASN A 214 -22.02 -1.69 42.18
CA ASN A 214 -21.08 -0.80 42.87
C ASN A 214 -20.23 -0.11 41.82
N LEU A 215 -19.95 1.17 42.01
CA LEU A 215 -19.04 1.92 41.15
C LEU A 215 -17.64 1.28 41.19
N VAL A 216 -17.01 1.14 40.03
CA VAL A 216 -15.65 0.60 39.88
C VAL A 216 -14.71 1.51 39.10
N PHE A 217 -15.27 2.35 38.22
CA PHE A 217 -14.53 3.39 37.51
C PHE A 217 -15.37 4.66 37.39
N SER A 218 -14.75 5.82 37.52
CA SER A 218 -15.37 7.11 37.19
C SER A 218 -14.34 8.16 36.79
N ASP A 219 -14.77 9.06 35.92
CA ASP A 219 -14.07 10.29 35.57
C ASP A 219 -15.10 11.42 35.51
N GLU A 220 -14.91 12.46 36.34
CA GLU A 220 -15.79 13.62 36.43
C GLU A 220 -15.19 14.85 35.72
N PHE A 221 -14.00 14.70 35.09
CA PHE A 221 -13.34 15.69 34.24
C PHE A 221 -13.07 17.08 34.85
N ASN A 222 -13.18 17.24 36.18
CA ASN A 222 -13.04 18.52 36.90
C ASN A 222 -11.63 19.13 36.88
N VAL A 223 -10.59 18.34 36.58
CA VAL A 223 -9.23 18.84 36.40
C VAL A 223 -9.14 19.52 35.03
N GLU A 224 -9.20 20.86 35.02
CA GLU A 224 -9.12 21.73 33.84
C GLU A 224 -7.84 21.50 33.00
N GLY A 225 -7.98 21.50 31.67
CA GLY A 225 -6.83 21.50 30.74
C GLY A 225 -6.04 20.19 30.65
N ARG A 226 -6.67 19.03 30.90
CA ARG A 226 -6.03 17.71 30.69
C ARG A 226 -5.70 17.50 29.22
N SER A 227 -4.45 17.12 28.97
CA SER A 227 -3.98 16.54 27.72
C SER A 227 -4.39 15.07 27.64
N PHE A 228 -4.67 14.60 26.42
CA PHE A 228 -4.98 13.20 26.12
C PHE A 228 -4.08 12.60 25.05
N TYR A 229 -2.94 13.24 24.74
CA TYR A 229 -1.94 12.69 23.82
C TYR A 229 -1.42 11.31 24.31
N PRO A 230 -0.92 10.44 23.41
CA PRO A 230 -0.46 9.10 23.76
C PRO A 230 0.57 9.08 24.91
N GLY A 231 0.14 8.52 26.05
CA GLY A 231 0.93 8.42 27.28
C GLY A 231 0.66 9.49 28.36
N ASP A 232 -0.08 10.57 28.08
CA ASP A 232 -0.32 11.66 29.06
C ASP A 232 -1.36 11.29 30.13
N ASP A 233 -2.39 10.53 29.77
CA ASP A 233 -3.46 10.09 30.68
C ASP A 233 -3.40 8.56 30.93
N PRO A 234 -3.56 8.10 32.19
CA PRO A 234 -3.47 6.68 32.56
C PRO A 234 -4.68 5.84 32.16
N TYR A 235 -5.82 6.46 31.82
CA TYR A 235 -7.09 5.78 31.54
C TYR A 235 -7.59 6.02 30.12
N TRP A 236 -7.28 7.18 29.54
CA TRP A 236 -7.73 7.62 28.23
C TRP A 236 -6.58 7.85 27.24
N GLU A 237 -6.87 7.80 25.96
CA GLU A 237 -5.93 8.15 24.89
C GLU A 237 -6.68 8.71 23.69
N ALA A 238 -6.29 9.89 23.22
CA ALA A 238 -6.78 10.44 21.97
C ALA A 238 -5.96 9.88 20.81
N VAL A 239 -6.64 9.49 19.72
CA VAL A 239 -5.97 8.99 18.51
C VAL A 239 -5.61 10.10 17.53
N ASP A 240 -4.58 9.84 16.74
CA ASP A 240 -4.06 10.68 15.66
C ASP A 240 -4.17 9.88 14.34
N LEU A 241 -5.35 9.91 13.71
CA LEU A 241 -5.67 9.09 12.52
C LEU A 241 -6.89 9.60 11.72
N HIS A 242 -6.99 9.17 10.46
CA HIS A 242 -8.24 9.18 9.70
C HIS A 242 -9.02 7.90 9.96
N TYR A 243 -10.28 8.02 10.39
CA TYR A 243 -11.18 6.89 10.58
C TYR A 243 -11.89 6.53 9.28
N TRP A 244 -11.11 5.98 8.35
CA TRP A 244 -11.55 5.56 7.03
C TRP A 244 -12.69 4.51 6.97
N PRO A 245 -12.98 3.64 7.97
CA PRO A 245 -14.01 2.60 7.81
C PRO A 245 -15.43 3.13 7.53
N THR A 246 -15.78 4.28 8.11
CA THR A 246 -17.02 5.02 7.87
C THR A 246 -16.85 6.18 6.88
N GLY A 247 -15.64 6.42 6.35
CA GLY A 247 -15.38 7.52 5.44
C GLY A 247 -15.54 8.91 6.08
N ASP A 248 -15.11 9.06 7.33
CA ASP A 248 -15.15 10.31 8.10
C ASP A 248 -14.49 11.47 7.31
N LEU A 249 -15.02 12.69 7.43
CA LEU A 249 -14.58 13.87 6.65
C LEU A 249 -13.47 14.67 7.34
N GLU A 250 -13.10 14.26 8.55
CA GLU A 250 -12.16 14.87 9.46
C GLU A 250 -10.97 13.97 9.79
N TRP A 251 -9.85 14.60 10.15
CA TRP A 251 -8.79 13.91 10.88
C TRP A 251 -9.11 13.93 12.37
N TYR A 252 -9.00 12.79 13.06
CA TYR A 252 -9.02 12.77 14.52
C TYR A 252 -7.64 13.16 15.02
N ASP A 253 -7.58 14.25 15.79
CA ASP A 253 -6.35 14.90 16.26
C ASP A 253 -6.42 15.07 17.80
N PRO A 254 -5.39 14.68 18.58
CA PRO A 254 -5.42 14.84 20.02
C PRO A 254 -5.61 16.28 20.52
N SER A 255 -5.25 17.30 19.72
CA SER A 255 -5.46 18.72 20.06
C SER A 255 -6.93 19.15 20.05
N ALA A 256 -7.83 18.36 19.46
CA ALA A 256 -9.27 18.59 19.45
C ALA A 256 -9.96 18.23 20.78
N ILE A 257 -9.25 17.59 21.72
CA ILE A 257 -9.79 17.09 22.99
C ILE A 257 -9.07 17.73 24.18
N THR A 258 -9.86 18.29 25.11
CA THR A 258 -9.37 18.80 26.40
C THR A 258 -10.47 18.63 27.45
N THR A 259 -10.11 18.67 28.73
CA THR A 259 -11.10 19.06 29.75
C THR A 259 -11.21 20.58 29.82
N LYS A 260 -12.43 21.08 30.02
CA LYS A 260 -12.75 22.50 30.19
C LYS A 260 -14.07 22.69 30.96
N ASP A 261 -14.13 23.68 31.84
CA ASP A 261 -15.32 24.04 32.64
C ASP A 261 -15.87 22.83 33.43
N GLY A 262 -14.98 21.93 33.84
CA GLY A 262 -15.28 20.66 34.50
C GLY A 262 -15.98 19.62 33.62
N LYS A 263 -15.78 19.67 32.30
CA LYS A 263 -16.31 18.72 31.30
C LYS A 263 -15.19 18.19 30.42
N LEU A 264 -15.31 16.98 29.89
CA LEU A 264 -14.56 16.57 28.70
C LEU A 264 -15.21 17.25 27.49
N VAL A 265 -14.40 17.89 26.65
CA VAL A 265 -14.85 18.62 25.47
C VAL A 265 -14.11 18.12 24.23
N ILE A 266 -14.87 17.56 23.29
CA ILE A 266 -14.40 17.15 21.96
C ILE A 266 -14.88 18.20 20.96
N THR A 267 -13.96 18.84 20.23
CA THR A 267 -14.26 19.98 19.36
C THR A 267 -14.01 19.66 17.89
N MET A 268 -15.06 19.66 17.06
CA MET A 268 -14.93 19.63 15.60
C MET A 268 -14.75 21.04 15.03
N THR A 269 -13.82 21.19 14.10
CA THR A 269 -13.44 22.46 13.47
C THR A 269 -13.28 22.33 11.95
N GLU A 270 -13.66 23.37 11.21
CA GLU A 270 -13.41 23.52 9.77
C GLU A 270 -11.98 24.06 9.56
N VAL A 271 -11.00 23.16 9.66
CA VAL A 271 -9.57 23.43 9.48
C VAL A 271 -8.98 22.28 8.67
N LYS A 272 -8.24 22.61 7.60
CA LYS A 272 -7.58 21.60 6.78
C LYS A 272 -6.50 20.88 7.59
N ASN A 273 -6.65 19.58 7.81
CA ASN A 273 -5.71 18.71 8.50
C ASN A 273 -5.51 17.40 7.70
N HIS A 274 -4.26 16.96 7.51
CA HIS A 274 -3.90 15.75 6.75
C HIS A 274 -4.68 15.53 5.42
N ASP A 275 -4.76 16.59 4.61
CA ASP A 275 -5.51 16.67 3.34
C ASP A 275 -7.05 16.51 3.41
N LEU A 276 -7.62 16.32 4.61
CA LEU A 276 -9.04 16.46 4.92
C LEU A 276 -9.38 17.92 5.29
N ASN A 277 -10.65 18.31 5.21
CA ASN A 277 -11.09 19.70 5.41
C ASN A 277 -11.49 20.03 6.86
N PHE A 278 -11.57 19.02 7.72
CA PHE A 278 -12.03 19.13 9.10
C PHE A 278 -11.07 18.44 10.07
N MET A 279 -11.13 18.85 11.33
CA MET A 279 -10.40 18.25 12.45
C MET A 279 -11.35 18.07 13.63
N SER A 280 -11.32 16.89 14.26
CA SER A 280 -12.10 16.57 15.46
C SER A 280 -11.32 15.62 16.38
N GLY A 281 -11.96 15.01 17.38
CA GLY A 281 -11.31 14.06 18.30
C GLY A 281 -12.08 12.75 18.51
N MET A 282 -11.31 11.67 18.70
CA MET A 282 -11.76 10.38 19.22
C MET A 282 -10.89 10.00 20.42
N LEU A 283 -11.52 9.73 21.56
CA LEU A 283 -10.89 9.31 22.82
C LEU A 283 -11.22 7.83 23.10
N GLN A 284 -10.22 7.04 23.48
CA GLN A 284 -10.32 5.59 23.72
C GLN A 284 -9.81 5.24 25.11
N SER A 285 -10.43 4.29 25.81
CA SER A 285 -9.83 3.63 26.99
C SER A 285 -9.10 2.31 26.65
N TRP A 286 -8.80 2.09 25.36
CA TRP A 286 -8.26 0.84 24.81
C TRP A 286 -7.04 0.35 25.58
N ASN A 287 -7.10 -0.91 26.04
CA ASN A 287 -6.06 -1.60 26.81
C ASN A 287 -5.58 -0.88 28.10
N LYS A 288 -6.23 0.23 28.49
CA LYS A 288 -6.01 0.98 29.74
C LYS A 288 -7.09 0.65 30.77
N VAL A 289 -8.37 0.75 30.37
CA VAL A 289 -9.53 0.45 31.22
C VAL A 289 -10.55 -0.35 30.41
N CYS A 290 -10.85 -1.56 30.88
CA CYS A 290 -11.81 -2.47 30.24
C CYS A 290 -12.67 -3.22 31.28
N PHE A 291 -13.86 -3.64 30.87
CA PHE A 291 -14.88 -4.23 31.74
C PHE A 291 -15.57 -5.44 31.10
N THR A 292 -15.92 -6.46 31.90
CA THR A 292 -16.84 -7.54 31.50
C THR A 292 -18.08 -7.50 32.38
N THR A 293 -19.28 -7.33 31.80
CA THR A 293 -20.60 -7.19 32.46
C THR A 293 -20.71 -6.03 33.47
N GLY A 294 -21.82 -5.29 33.43
CA GLY A 294 -22.01 -4.13 34.30
C GLY A 294 -23.07 -3.14 33.83
N TYR A 295 -23.00 -1.94 34.41
CA TYR A 295 -23.70 -0.74 33.96
C TYR A 295 -22.69 0.34 33.63
N VAL A 296 -22.79 0.96 32.45
CA VAL A 296 -22.07 2.18 32.06
C VAL A 296 -23.09 3.32 31.97
N GLU A 297 -22.73 4.49 32.48
CA GLU A 297 -23.53 5.72 32.38
C GLU A 297 -22.63 6.89 32.00
N MET A 298 -23.12 7.74 31.09
CA MET A 298 -22.42 8.95 30.64
C MET A 298 -23.41 10.11 30.55
N SER A 299 -23.10 11.23 31.18
CA SER A 299 -23.89 12.46 31.12
C SER A 299 -23.37 13.33 29.97
N ILE A 300 -24.16 13.50 28.90
CA ILE A 300 -23.69 14.02 27.61
C ILE A 300 -24.56 15.19 27.14
N SER A 301 -23.91 16.20 26.57
CA SER A 301 -24.52 17.26 25.76
C SER A 301 -23.96 17.22 24.34
N LEU A 302 -24.86 17.30 23.35
CA LEU A 302 -24.59 17.00 21.95
C LEU A 302 -24.16 18.25 21.14
N PRO A 303 -23.37 18.08 20.07
CA PRO A 303 -22.92 19.17 19.21
C PRO A 303 -24.08 19.83 18.44
N GLY A 304 -23.99 21.16 18.25
CA GLY A 304 -24.86 21.88 17.33
C GLY A 304 -26.31 22.01 17.81
N ALA A 305 -27.27 21.56 17.00
CA ALA A 305 -28.70 21.63 17.29
C ALA A 305 -29.45 20.54 16.50
N PRO A 306 -30.66 20.12 16.92
CA PRO A 306 -31.43 19.09 16.21
C PRO A 306 -31.90 19.52 14.80
N SER A 307 -31.66 20.77 14.39
CA SER A 307 -31.88 21.30 13.03
C SER A 307 -30.61 21.31 12.17
N GLN A 308 -29.54 20.64 12.59
CA GLN A 308 -28.24 20.59 11.93
C GLN A 308 -27.82 19.13 11.66
N PRO A 309 -28.43 18.44 10.67
CA PRO A 309 -28.07 17.06 10.31
C PRO A 309 -26.63 16.97 9.78
N GLY A 310 -25.92 15.91 10.14
CA GLY A 310 -24.58 15.60 9.61
C GLY A 310 -23.50 15.26 10.63
N PHE A 311 -23.64 15.66 11.90
CA PHE A 311 -22.72 15.26 12.97
C PHE A 311 -22.99 13.81 13.42
N TRP A 312 -21.92 13.10 13.80
CA TRP A 312 -21.93 11.75 14.38
C TRP A 312 -21.25 11.76 15.77
N PRO A 313 -21.89 12.33 16.80
CA PRO A 313 -21.43 12.17 18.18
C PRO A 313 -21.71 10.75 18.68
N GLY A 314 -20.65 10.00 18.97
CA GLY A 314 -20.69 8.61 19.40
C GLY A 314 -20.17 8.43 20.83
N ALA A 315 -20.85 7.57 21.61
CA ALA A 315 -20.35 7.01 22.84
C ALA A 315 -20.67 5.51 22.87
N TRP A 316 -19.64 4.68 22.75
CA TRP A 316 -19.77 3.26 22.43
C TRP A 316 -18.68 2.42 23.09
N MET A 317 -18.78 1.11 22.96
CA MET A 317 -17.83 0.15 23.52
C MET A 317 -17.42 -0.90 22.50
N MET A 318 -16.14 -1.27 22.48
CA MET A 318 -15.59 -2.30 21.59
C MET A 318 -14.82 -3.37 22.39
N GLY A 319 -14.77 -4.61 21.92
CA GLY A 319 -13.96 -5.66 22.54
C GLY A 319 -12.45 -5.39 22.44
N ASN A 320 -11.71 -5.49 23.56
CA ASN A 320 -10.30 -5.08 23.66
C ASN A 320 -9.31 -5.81 22.73
N LEU A 321 -9.71 -6.95 22.16
CA LEU A 321 -8.96 -7.62 21.10
C LEU A 321 -8.83 -6.81 19.80
N GLY A 322 -9.61 -5.73 19.63
CA GLY A 322 -9.49 -4.77 18.54
C GLY A 322 -9.31 -3.35 19.06
N ARG A 323 -8.78 -2.46 18.21
CA ARG A 323 -8.62 -1.04 18.48
C ARG A 323 -9.29 -0.23 17.37
N ALA A 324 -10.23 0.63 17.74
CA ALA A 324 -10.97 1.47 16.80
C ALA A 324 -10.00 2.35 15.98
N GLY A 325 -10.13 2.33 14.66
CA GLY A 325 -9.24 3.00 13.70
C GLY A 325 -8.05 2.16 13.20
N TYR A 326 -7.85 0.94 13.73
CA TYR A 326 -6.72 0.06 13.36
C TYR A 326 -7.24 -1.21 12.67
N GLY A 327 -7.44 -1.15 11.35
CA GLY A 327 -8.14 -2.21 10.59
C GLY A 327 -7.56 -3.62 10.73
N ALA A 328 -6.23 -3.75 10.83
CA ALA A 328 -5.55 -5.03 11.07
C ALA A 328 -5.93 -5.70 12.40
N THR A 329 -6.52 -4.97 13.34
CA THR A 329 -7.02 -5.49 14.62
C THR A 329 -8.49 -5.89 14.55
N THR A 330 -9.27 -5.31 13.63
CA THR A 330 -10.71 -5.54 13.47
C THR A 330 -11.04 -6.51 12.33
N GLU A 331 -10.18 -6.68 11.31
CA GLU A 331 -10.43 -7.61 10.21
C GLU A 331 -10.71 -9.04 10.71
N GLY A 332 -11.84 -9.60 10.26
CA GLY A 332 -12.29 -10.94 10.64
C GLY A 332 -12.60 -11.11 12.13
N MET A 333 -12.67 -10.03 12.91
CA MET A 333 -12.90 -10.07 14.36
C MET A 333 -14.03 -9.15 14.78
N TRP A 334 -14.17 -7.98 14.14
CA TRP A 334 -15.35 -7.14 14.23
C TRP A 334 -16.37 -7.52 13.15
N PRO A 335 -17.69 -7.48 13.42
CA PRO A 335 -18.35 -7.32 14.71
C PRO A 335 -18.66 -8.69 15.37
N TYR A 336 -17.75 -9.67 15.32
CA TYR A 336 -18.05 -11.05 15.75
C TYR A 336 -18.28 -11.18 17.27
N SER A 337 -19.42 -11.78 17.64
CA SER A 337 -19.73 -12.21 19.01
C SER A 337 -20.14 -13.68 19.01
N TYR A 338 -19.17 -14.57 18.79
CA TYR A 338 -19.44 -15.94 18.38
C TYR A 338 -18.44 -16.98 18.89
N ASP A 339 -18.97 -18.16 19.24
CA ASP A 339 -18.26 -19.25 19.92
C ASP A 339 -18.67 -20.64 19.39
N THR A 340 -19.24 -20.70 18.18
CA THR A 340 -19.64 -21.96 17.52
C THR A 340 -18.83 -22.18 16.26
N CYS A 341 -18.33 -23.40 16.06
CA CYS A 341 -17.72 -23.81 14.80
C CYS A 341 -18.80 -24.28 13.80
N ASP A 342 -19.39 -23.33 13.08
CA ASP A 342 -20.34 -23.58 11.99
C ASP A 342 -20.14 -22.60 10.81
N LEU A 343 -21.08 -22.59 9.85
CA LEU A 343 -21.04 -21.78 8.62
C LEU A 343 -20.81 -20.28 8.90
N GLY A 344 -21.28 -19.78 10.04
CA GLY A 344 -21.13 -18.38 10.42
C GLY A 344 -19.66 -17.91 10.51
N THR A 345 -18.74 -18.84 10.73
CA THR A 345 -17.30 -18.55 10.88
C THR A 345 -16.53 -18.48 9.56
N PHE A 346 -17.13 -18.89 8.44
CA PHE A 346 -16.47 -18.94 7.14
C PHE A 346 -16.57 -17.61 6.37
N PRO A 347 -15.65 -17.35 5.41
CA PRO A 347 -15.74 -16.20 4.52
C PRO A 347 -17.12 -16.08 3.87
N ASN A 348 -17.67 -14.87 3.89
CA ASN A 348 -19.01 -14.53 3.40
C ASN A 348 -20.17 -15.35 3.99
N GLN A 349 -19.96 -16.10 5.09
CA GLN A 349 -20.85 -17.17 5.55
C GLN A 349 -21.14 -18.23 4.47
N THR A 350 -20.11 -18.60 3.69
CA THR A 350 -20.21 -19.56 2.58
C THR A 350 -19.36 -20.81 2.78
N THR A 351 -19.81 -21.95 2.23
CA THR A 351 -19.08 -23.22 2.29
C THR A 351 -17.92 -23.26 1.29
N HIS A 352 -16.91 -24.10 1.56
CA HIS A 352 -15.80 -24.37 0.63
C HIS A 352 -16.29 -24.85 -0.76
N ASP A 353 -17.43 -25.56 -0.80
CA ASP A 353 -18.05 -26.05 -2.03
C ASP A 353 -18.97 -24.99 -2.70
N GLY A 354 -18.93 -23.74 -2.21
CA GLY A 354 -19.50 -22.56 -2.86
C GLY A 354 -21.02 -22.41 -2.74
N GLN A 355 -21.67 -23.04 -1.76
CA GLN A 355 -23.14 -23.02 -1.60
C GLN A 355 -23.56 -22.85 -0.12
N PRO A 356 -24.07 -21.68 0.29
CA PRO A 356 -25.08 -21.58 1.34
C PRO A 356 -26.44 -22.04 0.79
N SER A 357 -27.37 -22.53 1.63
CA SER A 357 -28.72 -22.92 1.14
C SER A 357 -29.63 -21.73 0.86
N ALA A 358 -29.38 -20.56 1.46
CA ALA A 358 -30.20 -19.37 1.32
C ALA A 358 -29.61 -18.34 0.33
N VAL A 359 -29.95 -18.56 -0.94
CA VAL A 359 -30.10 -17.54 -1.99
C VAL A 359 -28.82 -16.92 -2.60
N PHE A 360 -28.84 -16.83 -3.93
CA PHE A 360 -27.92 -16.05 -4.76
C PHE A 360 -28.29 -14.56 -4.70
N ASP A 361 -27.72 -13.78 -3.78
CA ASP A 361 -27.87 -12.32 -3.73
C ASP A 361 -26.84 -11.68 -2.78
N ASP A 362 -26.58 -10.37 -2.92
CA ASP A 362 -25.62 -9.61 -2.10
C ASP A 362 -26.19 -9.28 -0.69
N LYS A 363 -26.75 -10.27 0.01
CA LYS A 363 -27.69 -10.08 1.16
C LYS A 363 -27.36 -10.86 2.43
N LEU A 364 -26.17 -11.46 2.50
CA LEU A 364 -25.61 -12.03 3.71
C LEU A 364 -24.33 -11.24 4.09
N SER A 365 -23.17 -11.88 4.18
CA SER A 365 -21.94 -11.21 4.64
C SER A 365 -20.87 -11.13 3.55
N PHE A 366 -20.05 -10.07 3.57
CA PHE A 366 -18.76 -9.95 2.87
C PHE A 366 -17.57 -9.93 3.87
N LEU A 367 -17.76 -10.39 5.12
CA LEU A 367 -16.66 -10.54 6.07
C LEU A 367 -15.73 -11.70 5.66
N PRO A 368 -14.41 -11.60 5.91
CA PRO A 368 -13.42 -12.63 5.55
C PRO A 368 -13.48 -13.89 6.43
N GLY A 369 -14.56 -14.10 7.18
CA GLY A 369 -14.70 -15.14 8.19
C GLY A 369 -14.19 -14.70 9.57
N GLN A 370 -14.49 -15.49 10.60
CA GLN A 370 -14.04 -15.23 11.97
C GLN A 370 -12.58 -15.67 12.13
N ARG A 371 -11.64 -14.72 12.09
CA ARG A 371 -10.19 -14.94 12.26
C ARG A 371 -9.86 -15.72 13.54
N LEU A 372 -10.62 -15.50 14.60
CA LEU A 372 -10.50 -16.19 15.90
C LEU A 372 -11.71 -17.10 16.16
N SER A 373 -11.97 -18.00 15.22
CA SER A 373 -13.10 -18.95 15.24
C SER A 373 -12.90 -20.07 16.27
N ALA A 374 -13.99 -20.58 16.83
CA ALA A 374 -13.99 -21.83 17.61
C ALA A 374 -13.55 -23.07 16.79
N CYS A 375 -13.46 -22.96 15.46
CA CYS A 375 -12.87 -23.97 14.57
C CYS A 375 -11.32 -23.99 14.59
N THR A 376 -10.66 -23.06 15.28
CA THR A 376 -9.21 -22.87 15.16
C THR A 376 -8.42 -24.09 15.65
N CYS A 377 -7.52 -24.61 14.80
CA CYS A 377 -6.72 -25.78 15.12
C CYS A 377 -5.79 -25.54 16.32
N PRO A 378 -5.64 -26.50 17.26
CA PRO A 378 -4.72 -26.37 18.38
C PRO A 378 -3.28 -26.06 17.92
N GLY A 379 -2.67 -25.03 18.53
CA GLY A 379 -1.33 -24.57 18.17
C GLY A 379 -1.28 -23.50 17.08
N SER A 380 -2.40 -23.17 16.43
CA SER A 380 -2.52 -21.96 15.60
C SER A 380 -2.47 -20.70 16.46
N ASP A 381 -2.22 -19.54 15.83
CA ASP A 381 -2.35 -18.26 16.53
C ASP A 381 -3.80 -18.02 16.99
N HIS A 382 -3.96 -17.83 18.31
CA HIS A 382 -5.24 -17.56 18.95
C HIS A 382 -5.02 -16.99 20.36
N PRO A 383 -5.85 -16.08 20.88
CA PRO A 383 -5.83 -15.74 22.30
C PRO A 383 -6.40 -16.89 23.14
N GLY A 384 -5.97 -17.01 24.41
CA GLY A 384 -6.47 -18.05 25.32
C GLY A 384 -7.97 -17.92 25.69
N PRO A 385 -8.52 -18.85 26.49
CA PRO A 385 -7.84 -19.98 27.12
C PRO A 385 -7.73 -21.24 26.24
N SER A 386 -8.39 -21.28 25.08
CA SER A 386 -8.38 -22.41 24.13
C SER A 386 -8.62 -21.90 22.70
N THR A 387 -8.10 -22.61 21.70
CA THR A 387 -8.45 -22.39 20.27
C THR A 387 -9.87 -22.87 19.96
N SER A 388 -10.47 -23.68 20.85
CA SER A 388 -11.86 -24.16 20.78
C SER A 388 -12.88 -23.19 21.42
N THR A 389 -12.49 -21.93 21.64
CA THR A 389 -13.37 -20.88 22.16
C THR A 389 -13.32 -19.75 21.15
N GLY A 390 -14.42 -19.45 20.49
CA GLY A 390 -14.49 -18.33 19.55
C GLY A 390 -14.37 -16.99 20.26
N ARG A 391 -13.66 -16.08 19.61
CA ARG A 391 -13.28 -14.76 20.13
C ARG A 391 -13.53 -13.71 19.06
N GLY A 392 -13.71 -12.46 19.47
CA GLY A 392 -14.02 -11.40 18.52
C GLY A 392 -13.91 -10.01 19.13
N VAL A 393 -14.41 -9.05 18.37
CA VAL A 393 -14.40 -7.61 18.64
C VAL A 393 -15.84 -7.12 18.41
N PRO A 394 -16.79 -7.47 19.28
CA PRO A 394 -18.14 -6.94 19.20
C PRO A 394 -18.17 -5.46 19.58
N GLU A 395 -19.27 -4.80 19.22
CA GLU A 395 -19.46 -3.36 19.38
C GLU A 395 -20.86 -3.08 19.95
N ILE A 396 -20.94 -2.30 21.03
CA ILE A 396 -22.21 -1.90 21.67
C ILE A 396 -22.25 -0.38 21.80
N ASP A 397 -23.29 0.22 21.22
CA ASP A 397 -23.47 1.66 21.20
C ASP A 397 -24.34 2.10 22.39
N ILE A 398 -23.77 2.94 23.27
CA ILE A 398 -24.51 3.56 24.38
C ILE A 398 -25.38 4.68 23.81
N LEU A 399 -24.81 5.47 22.90
CA LEU A 399 -25.52 6.30 21.93
C LEU A 399 -24.68 6.54 20.67
N GLU A 400 -25.35 6.68 19.53
CA GLU A 400 -24.89 7.51 18.40
C GLU A 400 -26.02 8.49 18.08
N ALA A 401 -25.79 9.81 18.12
CA ALA A 401 -26.87 10.76 17.82
C ALA A 401 -26.96 11.09 16.32
N GLN A 402 -28.18 11.16 15.81
CA GLN A 402 -28.50 11.57 14.45
C GLN A 402 -29.77 12.43 14.43
N VAL A 403 -30.04 13.14 13.33
CA VAL A 403 -31.28 13.89 13.13
C VAL A 403 -32.26 13.09 12.27
N GLU A 404 -33.52 12.98 12.70
CA GLU A 404 -34.61 12.50 11.84
C GLU A 404 -34.96 13.55 10.78
N ILE A 405 -35.05 13.10 9.52
CA ILE A 405 -35.27 13.94 8.33
C ILE A 405 -36.44 13.48 7.44
N GLU A 406 -37.22 12.47 7.86
CA GLU A 406 -38.34 11.93 7.08
C GLU A 406 -39.70 12.44 7.58
N GLY A 407 -40.41 13.23 6.76
CA GLY A 407 -41.77 13.64 7.07
C GLY A 407 -42.44 14.49 5.98
N THR A 408 -43.77 14.59 6.02
CA THR A 408 -44.55 15.45 5.09
C THR A 408 -44.66 16.91 5.55
N ALA A 409 -43.90 17.30 6.58
CA ALA A 409 -43.77 18.66 7.10
C ALA A 409 -42.36 18.84 7.73
N PRO A 410 -41.80 20.06 7.78
CA PRO A 410 -40.37 20.28 8.04
C PRO A 410 -40.03 20.23 9.54
N PHE A 411 -40.06 19.04 10.13
CA PHE A 411 -39.71 18.79 11.52
C PHE A 411 -38.43 17.95 11.61
N PHE A 412 -37.28 18.61 11.66
CA PHE A 412 -36.05 17.97 12.11
C PHE A 412 -36.17 17.63 13.59
N ARG A 413 -35.75 16.42 14.00
CA ARG A 413 -35.79 16.01 15.40
C ARG A 413 -34.58 15.17 15.77
N GLY A 414 -33.93 15.47 16.89
CA GLY A 414 -32.83 14.65 17.39
C GLY A 414 -33.30 13.26 17.83
N GLN A 415 -32.51 12.24 17.53
CA GLN A 415 -32.68 10.88 18.03
C GLN A 415 -31.31 10.22 18.28
N VAL A 416 -31.24 9.31 19.25
CA VAL A 416 -30.07 8.45 19.47
C VAL A 416 -30.33 7.04 18.97
N SER A 417 -29.43 6.52 18.13
CA SER A 417 -29.24 5.10 17.88
C SER A 417 -28.72 4.45 19.16
N GLN A 418 -29.31 3.31 19.52
CA GLN A 418 -28.85 2.45 20.61
C GLN A 418 -28.82 1.02 20.04
N SER A 419 -27.64 0.43 19.98
CA SER A 419 -27.29 -0.58 18.98
C SER A 419 -26.36 -1.67 19.52
N TYR A 420 -26.46 -2.87 18.94
CA TYR A 420 -25.48 -3.94 19.06
C TYR A 420 -25.11 -4.42 17.65
N GLN A 421 -23.88 -4.12 17.21
CA GLN A 421 -23.36 -4.65 15.95
C GLN A 421 -22.94 -6.11 16.14
N ILE A 422 -23.23 -6.98 15.18
CA ILE A 422 -23.06 -8.42 15.38
C ILE A 422 -22.67 -9.16 14.10
N ALA A 423 -21.80 -10.16 14.27
CA ALA A 423 -21.54 -11.21 13.31
C ALA A 423 -21.46 -12.59 14.01
N PRO A 424 -21.84 -13.69 13.34
CA PRO A 424 -22.42 -13.79 12.00
C PRO A 424 -23.82 -13.16 11.88
N TYR A 425 -24.26 -12.86 10.65
CA TYR A 425 -25.57 -12.28 10.39
C TYR A 425 -26.64 -13.35 10.20
N GLY A 426 -27.88 -13.00 10.51
CA GLY A 426 -29.07 -13.68 10.00
C GLY A 426 -29.37 -13.30 8.55
N PHE A 427 -30.19 -14.12 7.88
CA PHE A 427 -30.64 -13.84 6.51
C PHE A 427 -31.32 -12.47 6.38
N ASN A 428 -30.91 -11.66 5.40
CA ASN A 428 -31.31 -10.25 5.23
C ASN A 428 -31.12 -9.35 6.47
N HIS A 429 -30.17 -9.67 7.37
CA HIS A 429 -29.93 -8.95 8.63
C HIS A 429 -31.16 -8.97 9.58
N HIS A 430 -31.99 -10.02 9.52
CA HIS A 430 -33.20 -10.14 10.33
C HIS A 430 -32.95 -10.79 11.70
N PHE A 431 -33.13 -9.98 12.76
CA PHE A 431 -33.23 -10.42 14.16
C PHE A 431 -34.70 -10.63 14.60
N ARG A 432 -34.94 -11.32 15.72
CA ARG A 432 -36.30 -11.53 16.25
C ARG A 432 -36.79 -10.28 16.98
N ASN A 433 -37.70 -9.55 16.35
CA ASN A 433 -38.21 -8.26 16.85
C ASN A 433 -39.56 -8.34 17.60
N SER A 434 -40.01 -9.54 17.97
CA SER A 434 -41.24 -9.71 18.75
C SER A 434 -41.07 -9.25 20.20
N SER A 435 -42.13 -8.67 20.77
CA SER A 435 -42.09 -7.94 22.04
C SER A 435 -41.89 -8.82 23.29
N ASP A 436 -41.88 -10.14 23.14
CA ASP A 436 -41.56 -11.11 24.18
C ASP A 436 -40.04 -11.35 24.33
N VAL A 437 -39.27 -11.25 23.24
CA VAL A 437 -37.81 -11.41 23.24
C VAL A 437 -37.05 -10.09 23.09
N THR A 438 -37.65 -9.08 22.46
CA THR A 438 -37.03 -7.78 22.18
C THR A 438 -38.01 -6.62 22.52
N PRO A 439 -38.37 -6.42 23.80
CA PRO A 439 -39.34 -5.41 24.20
C PRO A 439 -38.78 -3.98 24.09
N ILE A 440 -39.56 -3.09 23.47
CA ILE A 440 -39.41 -1.62 23.57
C ILE A 440 -40.34 -1.14 24.68
N VAL A 441 -39.82 -0.30 25.59
CA VAL A 441 -40.56 0.17 26.77
C VAL A 441 -41.57 1.26 26.42
N ASN A 442 -41.24 2.13 25.46
CA ASN A 442 -42.12 3.22 25.02
C ASN A 442 -42.06 3.40 23.49
N HIS A 443 -43.05 2.81 22.80
CA HIS A 443 -43.23 2.90 21.35
C HIS A 443 -43.58 4.31 20.82
N THR A 444 -43.90 5.28 21.69
CA THR A 444 -44.13 6.68 21.29
C THR A 444 -42.83 7.49 21.22
N ASN A 445 -41.81 7.11 22.02
CA ASN A 445 -40.50 7.77 21.98
C ASN A 445 -39.42 6.98 21.24
N SER A 446 -39.61 5.66 21.06
CA SER A 446 -38.59 4.74 20.57
C SER A 446 -39.15 3.75 19.55
N LYS A 447 -38.39 3.45 18.50
CA LYS A 447 -38.76 2.54 17.41
C LYS A 447 -37.54 1.75 16.97
N PHE A 448 -37.72 0.54 16.44
CA PHE A 448 -36.63 -0.17 15.74
C PHE A 448 -36.08 0.73 14.63
N ASN A 449 -34.76 0.70 14.45
CA ASN A 449 -34.10 1.44 13.38
C ASN A 449 -34.54 0.89 12.01
N SER A 450 -34.64 1.76 11.00
CA SER A 450 -34.87 1.34 9.61
C SER A 450 -33.58 0.77 8.99
N TYR A 451 -32.42 1.17 9.50
CA TYR A 451 -31.14 0.54 9.19
C TYR A 451 -30.92 -0.71 10.06
N THR A 452 -30.79 -1.88 9.42
CA THR A 452 -30.50 -3.16 10.09
C THR A 452 -29.12 -3.73 9.75
N GLY A 453 -28.33 -3.06 8.89
CA GLY A 453 -27.03 -3.55 8.47
C GLY A 453 -26.69 -3.29 7.00
N ASN A 454 -25.53 -3.80 6.58
CA ASN A 454 -25.07 -3.93 5.20
C ASN A 454 -24.10 -5.12 5.11
N GLN A 455 -23.52 -5.39 3.93
CA GLN A 455 -22.60 -6.51 3.71
C GLN A 455 -21.43 -6.62 4.74
N TYR A 456 -21.07 -5.55 5.44
CA TYR A 456 -20.02 -5.49 6.47
C TYR A 456 -20.51 -5.46 7.93
N GLN A 457 -21.82 -5.36 8.21
CA GLN A 457 -22.37 -5.48 9.58
C GLN A 457 -23.87 -5.84 9.64
N GLU A 458 -24.31 -6.64 10.61
CA GLU A 458 -25.71 -6.68 11.08
C GLU A 458 -25.83 -5.78 12.32
N SER A 459 -26.81 -4.87 12.33
CA SER A 459 -27.09 -3.94 13.44
C SER A 459 -28.44 -4.24 14.07
N VAL A 460 -28.44 -4.68 15.33
CA VAL A 460 -29.67 -4.83 16.12
C VAL A 460 -29.88 -3.56 16.92
N SER A 461 -30.73 -2.65 16.43
CA SER A 461 -30.80 -1.28 16.96
C SER A 461 -32.21 -0.68 17.07
N VAL A 462 -32.35 0.24 18.03
CA VAL A 462 -33.55 1.05 18.31
C VAL A 462 -33.14 2.51 18.34
N VAL A 463 -33.87 3.37 17.64
CA VAL A 463 -33.71 4.82 17.72
C VAL A 463 -34.71 5.40 18.73
N SER A 464 -34.24 6.31 19.58
CA SER A 464 -35.05 6.99 20.61
C SER A 464 -34.93 8.50 20.45
N TYR A 465 -36.05 9.23 20.39
CA TYR A 465 -36.00 10.70 20.30
C TYR A 465 -35.42 11.32 21.58
N ILE A 466 -34.78 12.48 21.41
CA ILE A 466 -34.18 13.29 22.46
C ILE A 466 -34.71 14.73 22.42
N GLU A 467 -34.63 15.43 23.54
CA GLU A 467 -35.11 16.79 23.71
C GLU A 467 -34.05 17.85 23.34
N ASP A 468 -34.46 18.89 22.61
CA ASP A 468 -33.62 19.98 22.08
C ASP A 468 -32.69 20.63 23.11
N GLN A 469 -33.07 20.63 24.39
CA GLN A 469 -32.27 21.18 25.50
C GLN A 469 -30.92 20.48 25.71
N PHE A 470 -30.76 19.24 25.24
CA PHE A 470 -29.53 18.46 25.41
C PHE A 470 -28.45 18.76 24.36
N TYR A 471 -28.63 19.82 23.57
CA TYR A 471 -27.66 20.30 22.58
C TYR A 471 -26.89 21.54 23.06
N ASP A 472 -25.68 21.70 22.52
CA ASP A 472 -24.72 22.79 22.73
C ASP A 472 -24.55 23.25 24.18
N GLY A 473 -24.47 22.30 25.12
CA GLY A 473 -24.14 22.58 26.53
C GLY A 473 -25.28 23.21 27.35
N ASN A 474 -26.48 23.36 26.79
CA ASN A 474 -27.62 23.95 27.50
C ASN A 474 -28.10 23.04 28.64
N ALA A 475 -28.09 21.72 28.43
CA ALA A 475 -28.30 20.68 29.43
C ALA A 475 -27.57 19.40 29.01
N TYR A 476 -27.49 18.43 29.94
CA TYR A 476 -26.85 17.13 29.76
C TYR A 476 -27.84 16.02 30.10
N ALA A 477 -27.87 14.97 29.30
CA ALA A 477 -28.71 13.78 29.53
C ALA A 477 -27.84 12.58 29.92
N PRO A 478 -28.23 11.78 30.93
CA PRO A 478 -27.58 10.52 31.22
C PRO A 478 -28.03 9.44 30.23
N TYR A 479 -27.11 8.95 29.40
CA TYR A 479 -27.28 7.78 28.55
C TYR A 479 -26.56 6.60 29.19
N GLY A 480 -27.12 5.40 29.07
CA GLY A 480 -26.55 4.26 29.79
C GLY A 480 -26.86 2.89 29.20
N LEU A 481 -26.04 1.93 29.61
CA LEU A 481 -25.99 0.58 29.08
C LEU A 481 -25.79 -0.40 30.23
N GLU A 482 -26.79 -1.23 30.51
CA GLU A 482 -26.71 -2.33 31.48
C GLU A 482 -26.67 -3.66 30.71
N TRP A 483 -25.52 -4.31 30.65
CA TRP A 483 -25.34 -5.58 29.95
C TRP A 483 -24.85 -6.68 30.88
N TYR A 484 -25.41 -7.87 30.71
CA TYR A 484 -25.07 -9.05 31.49
C TYR A 484 -24.83 -10.24 30.57
N SER A 485 -23.69 -10.92 30.75
CA SER A 485 -23.34 -12.17 30.10
C SER A 485 -22.85 -13.18 31.14
N ASN A 486 -23.02 -14.47 30.83
CA ASN A 486 -22.70 -15.56 31.75
C ASN A 486 -22.36 -16.83 30.94
N PRO A 487 -21.06 -17.16 30.75
CA PRO A 487 -20.64 -18.33 29.96
C PRO A 487 -21.26 -19.65 30.43
N SER A 488 -21.50 -19.80 31.74
CA SER A 488 -22.12 -21.00 32.32
C SER A 488 -23.64 -21.07 32.17
N LYS A 489 -24.30 -19.97 31.76
CA LYS A 489 -25.74 -19.92 31.46
C LYS A 489 -26.07 -18.75 30.52
N ARG A 490 -25.68 -18.89 29.24
CA ARG A 490 -25.82 -17.84 28.21
C ARG A 490 -27.26 -17.33 28.04
N SER A 491 -28.26 -18.20 28.20
CA SER A 491 -29.70 -17.86 28.22
C SER A 491 -30.16 -17.01 29.42
N SER A 492 -29.25 -16.57 30.30
CA SER A 492 -29.51 -15.55 31.32
C SER A 492 -28.87 -14.19 31.02
N GLY A 493 -28.23 -14.04 29.87
CA GLY A 493 -27.71 -12.76 29.40
C GLY A 493 -28.80 -11.81 28.91
N TYR A 494 -28.47 -10.52 28.83
CA TYR A 494 -29.32 -9.46 28.26
C TYR A 494 -28.48 -8.21 27.99
N ILE A 495 -29.03 -7.28 27.20
CA ILE A 495 -28.58 -5.88 27.11
C ILE A 495 -29.78 -4.96 27.28
N ASN A 496 -29.68 -3.98 28.17
CA ASN A 496 -30.69 -2.96 28.46
C ASN A 496 -30.10 -1.58 28.20
N TRP A 497 -30.73 -0.79 27.33
CA TRP A 497 -30.32 0.59 27.09
C TRP A 497 -31.20 1.58 27.85
N LEU A 498 -30.60 2.71 28.21
CA LEU A 498 -31.23 3.84 28.85
C LEU A 498 -30.92 5.12 28.05
N SER A 499 -31.91 5.99 27.91
CA SER A 499 -31.79 7.34 27.34
C SER A 499 -32.46 8.32 28.29
N ASN A 500 -31.79 9.44 28.60
CA ASN A 500 -32.21 10.39 29.64
C ASN A 500 -32.57 9.68 30.98
N GLY A 501 -31.76 8.69 31.37
CA GLY A 501 -31.93 7.88 32.59
C GLY A 501 -33.11 6.88 32.58
N VAL A 502 -33.88 6.81 31.48
CA VAL A 502 -35.06 5.94 31.35
C VAL A 502 -34.76 4.77 30.41
N LYS A 503 -35.10 3.55 30.82
CA LYS A 503 -34.92 2.33 30.00
C LYS A 503 -35.74 2.42 28.71
N THR A 504 -35.08 2.27 27.56
CA THR A 504 -35.67 2.40 26.22
C THR A 504 -36.11 1.04 25.66
N TRP A 505 -35.23 0.03 25.68
CA TRP A 505 -35.51 -1.31 25.13
C TRP A 505 -34.65 -2.42 25.77
N THR A 506 -34.76 -3.65 25.27
CA THR A 506 -33.98 -4.80 25.70
C THR A 506 -33.67 -5.74 24.54
N LEU A 507 -32.43 -6.23 24.49
CA LEU A 507 -31.97 -7.32 23.63
C LEU A 507 -31.70 -8.56 24.50
N THR A 508 -32.16 -9.73 24.05
CA THR A 508 -31.94 -11.01 24.73
C THR A 508 -31.19 -12.00 23.82
N PRO A 509 -30.62 -13.10 24.36
CA PRO A 509 -30.06 -14.18 23.55
C PRO A 509 -31.03 -14.74 22.49
N ASP A 510 -32.34 -14.65 22.71
CA ASP A 510 -33.36 -15.09 21.75
C ASP A 510 -33.61 -14.06 20.62
N THR A 511 -33.34 -12.77 20.85
CA THR A 511 -33.31 -11.73 19.79
C THR A 511 -32.34 -12.12 18.67
N ILE A 512 -31.15 -12.58 19.07
CA ILE A 512 -30.00 -12.95 18.21
C ILE A 512 -29.80 -14.48 18.15
N GLY A 513 -30.88 -15.24 18.40
CA GLY A 513 -30.87 -16.70 18.43
C GLY A 513 -30.59 -17.35 17.07
N PRO A 514 -30.55 -18.70 17.01
CA PRO A 514 -30.27 -19.44 15.78
C PRO A 514 -31.18 -19.03 14.61
N ASN A 515 -30.59 -19.00 13.42
CA ASN A 515 -31.25 -18.66 12.16
C ASN A 515 -30.94 -19.76 11.12
N ASP A 516 -31.92 -20.62 10.86
CA ASP A 516 -31.77 -21.81 10.02
C ASP A 516 -31.55 -21.46 8.54
N ASP A 517 -32.10 -20.34 8.04
CA ASP A 517 -31.94 -19.90 6.64
C ASP A 517 -30.46 -19.61 6.34
N SER A 518 -29.80 -18.84 7.21
CA SER A 518 -28.37 -18.54 7.14
C SER A 518 -27.46 -19.65 7.72
N GLN A 519 -28.05 -20.73 8.24
CA GLN A 519 -27.38 -21.86 8.91
C GLN A 519 -26.41 -21.45 10.04
N VAL A 520 -26.75 -20.42 10.82
CA VAL A 520 -25.93 -19.97 11.96
C VAL A 520 -26.61 -20.24 13.30
N SER A 521 -25.81 -20.71 14.26
CA SER A 521 -26.19 -20.79 15.67
C SER A 521 -26.47 -19.42 16.29
N GLY A 522 -27.04 -19.40 17.49
CA GLY A 522 -27.31 -18.17 18.25
C GLY A 522 -26.02 -17.41 18.58
N ARG A 523 -26.02 -16.09 18.34
CA ARG A 523 -24.89 -15.21 18.64
C ARG A 523 -24.88 -14.86 20.13
N LEU A 524 -23.74 -14.40 20.64
CA LEU A 524 -23.55 -14.15 22.07
C LEU A 524 -23.87 -12.70 22.45
N ILE A 525 -24.45 -12.53 23.65
CA ILE A 525 -24.27 -11.30 24.43
C ILE A 525 -22.80 -11.29 24.88
N THR A 526 -22.04 -10.24 24.55
CA THR A 526 -20.57 -10.27 24.63
C THR A 526 -20.02 -10.75 25.97
N GLU A 527 -19.08 -11.70 25.90
CA GLU A 527 -18.29 -12.20 27.03
C GLU A 527 -16.89 -11.54 27.08
N GLU A 528 -16.53 -10.75 26.07
CA GLU A 528 -15.23 -10.10 25.92
C GLU A 528 -15.06 -8.92 26.92
N PRO A 529 -13.81 -8.59 27.32
CA PRO A 529 -13.52 -7.34 28.01
C PRO A 529 -13.70 -6.17 27.03
N MET A 530 -14.65 -5.29 27.33
CA MET A 530 -15.01 -4.13 26.51
C MET A 530 -14.29 -2.87 27.02
N TYR A 531 -13.78 -2.04 26.12
CA TYR A 531 -13.25 -0.69 26.43
C TYR A 531 -14.16 0.39 25.82
N LEU A 532 -14.02 1.64 26.27
CA LEU A 532 -14.88 2.77 25.89
C LEU A 532 -14.28 3.57 24.75
N VAL A 533 -15.13 4.08 23.86
CA VAL A 533 -14.79 5.06 22.81
C VAL A 533 -15.78 6.23 22.87
N LEU A 534 -15.24 7.45 22.77
CA LEU A 534 -15.98 8.71 22.69
C LEU A 534 -15.49 9.48 21.47
N ASN A 535 -16.34 9.78 20.50
CA ASN A 535 -15.93 10.55 19.31
C ASN A 535 -16.98 11.58 18.91
N LEU A 536 -16.52 12.66 18.27
CA LEU A 536 -17.36 13.57 17.49
C LEU A 536 -16.98 13.43 16.03
N GLY A 537 -17.63 12.52 15.32
CA GLY A 537 -17.38 12.27 13.90
C GLY A 537 -18.30 13.05 12.95
N MET A 538 -18.05 12.94 11.66
CA MET A 538 -18.90 13.42 10.57
C MET A 538 -18.69 12.55 9.31
N SER A 539 -19.55 11.53 9.17
CA SER A 539 -19.50 10.55 8.08
C SER A 539 -20.74 10.62 7.18
N PRO A 540 -20.60 10.67 5.83
CA PRO A 540 -21.72 10.52 4.90
C PRO A 540 -22.35 9.11 4.91
N SER A 541 -21.62 8.10 5.40
CA SER A 541 -22.10 6.73 5.58
C SER A 541 -22.97 6.55 6.83
N PHE A 542 -22.84 7.45 7.81
CA PHE A 542 -23.73 7.53 8.98
C PHE A 542 -24.95 8.43 8.70
N GLN A 543 -24.71 9.70 8.36
CA GLN A 543 -25.77 10.66 8.01
C GLN A 543 -25.24 11.70 7.01
N GLN A 544 -26.05 12.07 6.01
CA GLN A 544 -25.68 13.13 5.06
C GLN A 544 -25.63 14.52 5.73
N GLN A 545 -24.59 15.29 5.42
CA GLN A 545 -24.31 16.61 6.00
C GLN A 545 -25.06 17.75 5.30
N ASP A 546 -25.75 18.61 6.04
CA ASP A 546 -26.14 19.94 5.54
C ASP A 546 -25.18 21.01 6.05
N PHE A 547 -24.07 21.20 5.32
CA PHE A 547 -23.06 22.22 5.60
C PHE A 547 -23.61 23.68 5.62
N ASN A 548 -24.82 23.94 5.10
CA ASN A 548 -25.45 25.26 5.22
C ASN A 548 -26.17 25.46 6.56
N ALA A 549 -26.61 24.36 7.19
CA ALA A 549 -27.26 24.37 8.48
C ALA A 549 -26.25 24.23 9.63
N MET A 550 -25.23 23.38 9.46
CA MET A 550 -24.16 23.11 10.43
C MET A 550 -23.36 24.37 10.77
N LYS A 551 -22.68 24.36 11.93
CA LYS A 551 -21.83 25.46 12.42
C LYS A 551 -20.55 24.89 13.02
N PHE A 552 -19.44 25.56 12.77
CA PHE A 552 -18.14 25.25 13.35
C PHE A 552 -17.60 26.46 14.14
N PRO A 553 -16.87 26.26 15.25
CA PRO A 553 -16.60 24.98 15.90
C PRO A 553 -17.87 24.36 16.53
N ALA A 554 -17.96 23.04 16.51
CA ALA A 554 -19.02 22.27 17.17
C ALA A 554 -18.42 21.46 18.32
N GLN A 555 -19.15 21.28 19.42
CA GLN A 555 -18.62 20.65 20.63
C GLN A 555 -19.57 19.61 21.22
N MET A 556 -19.09 18.37 21.32
CA MET A 556 -19.66 17.35 22.19
C MET A 556 -19.05 17.52 23.58
N ARG A 557 -19.87 17.48 24.62
CA ARG A 557 -19.44 17.75 26.01
C ARG A 557 -19.91 16.62 26.92
N ILE A 558 -18.99 16.00 27.65
CA ILE A 558 -19.29 14.90 28.57
C ILE A 558 -19.03 15.39 30.00
N ASP A 559 -20.05 15.28 30.84
CA ASP A 559 -20.12 15.76 32.22
C ASP A 559 -19.56 14.75 33.22
N TYR A 560 -19.77 13.45 32.98
CA TYR A 560 -19.05 12.37 33.63
C TYR A 560 -19.10 11.09 32.80
N VAL A 561 -18.15 10.19 33.04
CA VAL A 561 -18.23 8.76 32.70
C VAL A 561 -18.22 7.96 33.99
N ARG A 562 -19.17 7.03 34.18
CA ARG A 562 -19.23 6.16 35.37
C ARG A 562 -19.52 4.71 34.96
N VAL A 563 -18.79 3.77 35.55
CA VAL A 563 -18.93 2.33 35.30
C VAL A 563 -19.07 1.57 36.61
N TYR A 564 -20.04 0.68 36.64
CA TYR A 564 -20.46 -0.06 37.83
C TYR A 564 -20.52 -1.56 37.54
N GLN A 565 -20.06 -2.40 38.48
CA GLN A 565 -20.21 -3.85 38.38
C GLN A 565 -21.27 -4.39 39.35
N GLN A 566 -21.99 -5.43 38.92
CA GLN A 566 -22.95 -6.12 39.75
C GLN A 566 -22.23 -6.71 40.99
N SER A 567 -22.82 -6.54 42.18
CA SER A 567 -22.24 -7.08 43.41
C SER A 567 -22.00 -8.60 43.29
N GLY A 568 -20.75 -9.03 43.51
CA GLY A 568 -20.34 -10.43 43.48
C GLY A 568 -19.55 -10.88 42.24
N ILE A 569 -19.47 -10.04 41.18
CA ILE A 569 -18.54 -10.28 40.07
C ILE A 569 -17.09 -10.17 40.57
N LYS A 570 -16.21 -11.01 40.01
CA LYS A 570 -14.75 -10.98 40.21
C LYS A 570 -14.07 -10.81 38.87
N ASP A 571 -12.87 -10.25 38.88
CA ASP A 571 -11.98 -10.12 37.72
C ASP A 571 -12.65 -9.46 36.50
N GLY A 572 -13.67 -8.63 36.74
CA GLY A 572 -14.49 -7.99 35.71
C GLY A 572 -14.08 -6.56 35.37
N VAL A 573 -13.01 -6.04 35.98
CA VAL A 573 -12.39 -4.74 35.70
C VAL A 573 -10.93 -4.97 35.32
N THR A 574 -10.74 -5.47 34.10
CA THR A 574 -9.43 -5.77 33.51
C THR A 574 -9.58 -5.99 32.01
N CYS A 575 -8.55 -5.59 31.26
CA CYS A 575 -8.44 -5.90 29.84
C CYS A 575 -7.99 -7.36 29.57
N ASN A 576 -7.54 -8.07 30.62
CA ASN A 576 -6.99 -9.43 30.52
C ASN A 576 -7.64 -10.40 31.56
N PRO A 577 -8.97 -10.62 31.54
CA PRO A 577 -9.63 -11.54 32.45
C PRO A 577 -9.26 -13.01 32.12
N PRO A 578 -9.08 -13.92 33.10
CA PRO A 578 -8.65 -15.30 32.84
C PRO A 578 -9.57 -16.12 31.92
N SER A 579 -10.84 -15.75 31.80
CA SER A 579 -11.84 -16.37 30.91
C SER A 579 -11.78 -15.88 29.45
N ARG A 580 -11.17 -14.71 29.22
CA ARG A 580 -11.07 -14.00 27.95
C ARG A 580 -9.78 -13.16 27.88
N PRO A 581 -8.58 -13.77 28.03
CA PRO A 581 -7.32 -13.04 28.00
C PRO A 581 -7.11 -12.36 26.63
N THR A 582 -6.38 -11.25 26.61
CA THR A 582 -6.08 -10.45 25.41
C THR A 582 -4.62 -10.03 25.32
N SER A 583 -3.93 -9.77 26.44
CA SER A 583 -2.62 -9.12 26.44
C SER A 583 -1.55 -9.89 25.67
N ASP A 584 -1.47 -11.22 25.83
CA ASP A 584 -0.48 -12.05 25.14
C ASP A 584 -0.74 -12.16 23.62
N TYR A 585 -1.96 -11.86 23.17
CA TYR A 585 -2.29 -11.78 21.74
C TYR A 585 -1.98 -10.39 21.19
N ILE A 586 -2.38 -9.33 21.89
CA ILE A 586 -2.09 -7.94 21.54
C ILE A 586 -0.58 -7.71 21.45
N ASN A 587 0.19 -8.19 22.44
CA ASN A 587 1.64 -8.03 22.49
C ASN A 587 2.37 -8.73 21.33
N ARG A 588 1.90 -9.90 20.90
CA ARG A 588 2.48 -10.63 19.75
C ARG A 588 2.16 -9.99 18.40
N HIS A 589 1.12 -9.17 18.33
CA HIS A 589 0.68 -8.48 17.11
C HIS A 589 0.76 -6.95 17.24
N ILE A 590 1.62 -6.43 18.13
CA ILE A 590 1.63 -5.02 18.54
C ILE A 590 1.76 -4.03 17.37
N ALA A 591 2.38 -4.43 16.26
CA ALA A 591 2.42 -3.66 15.01
C ALA A 591 1.01 -3.30 14.47
N ALA A 592 0.05 -4.23 14.52
CA ALA A 592 -1.34 -3.99 14.11
C ALA A 592 -2.05 -2.96 15.01
N TYR A 593 -1.75 -2.95 16.31
CA TYR A 593 -2.35 -2.03 17.30
C TYR A 593 -1.64 -0.67 17.43
N SER A 594 -0.54 -0.47 16.69
CA SER A 594 0.30 0.74 16.71
C SER A 594 0.49 1.41 15.34
N ASN A 595 -0.02 0.83 14.25
CA ASN A 595 -0.02 1.45 12.93
C ASN A 595 -1.43 1.40 12.30
N PRO A 596 -2.20 2.51 12.28
CA PRO A 596 -3.58 2.53 11.75
C PRO A 596 -3.63 2.35 10.22
N ASN A 597 -2.50 2.51 9.52
CA ASN A 597 -2.40 2.26 8.07
C ASN A 597 -2.37 0.76 7.71
N LEU A 598 -2.24 -0.14 8.69
CA LEU A 598 -2.45 -1.56 8.47
C LEU A 598 -3.96 -1.84 8.50
N THR A 599 -4.55 -2.04 7.33
CA THR A 599 -6.00 -2.26 7.18
C THR A 599 -6.42 -3.72 7.25
N THR A 600 -5.51 -4.67 7.02
CA THR A 600 -5.76 -6.12 7.06
C THR A 600 -4.86 -6.82 8.08
N GLY A 601 -5.39 -7.87 8.70
CA GLY A 601 -4.89 -8.49 9.92
C GLY A 601 -3.98 -9.70 9.73
N ARG A 602 -3.32 -9.83 8.57
CA ARG A 602 -2.35 -10.89 8.28
C ARG A 602 -0.93 -10.46 8.61
N SER A 603 -0.16 -11.37 9.19
CA SER A 603 1.30 -11.28 9.29
C SER A 603 1.90 -11.13 7.89
N MET A 604 2.57 -10.00 7.64
CA MET A 604 3.18 -9.55 6.39
C MET A 604 2.29 -9.71 5.12
N PRO A 605 1.84 -8.62 4.48
CA PRO A 605 1.13 -8.73 3.20
C PRO A 605 2.02 -9.46 2.18
N ARG A 606 1.42 -10.43 1.46
CA ARG A 606 2.09 -11.27 0.46
C ARG A 606 3.03 -10.44 -0.42
N LEU A 607 4.34 -10.66 -0.28
CA LEU A 607 5.36 -9.79 -0.88
C LEU A 607 5.19 -9.71 -2.41
N LEU A 608 5.02 -8.50 -2.92
CA LEU A 608 4.86 -8.24 -4.35
C LEU A 608 6.22 -7.95 -4.99
N VAL A 609 6.71 -8.87 -5.81
CA VAL A 609 8.02 -8.77 -6.46
C VAL A 609 7.86 -8.39 -7.93
N GLN A 610 8.42 -7.23 -8.30
CA GLN A 610 8.50 -6.76 -9.67
C GLN A 610 9.86 -7.13 -10.27
N ILE A 611 9.85 -7.80 -11.42
CA ILE A 611 11.06 -8.25 -12.11
C ILE A 611 11.07 -7.69 -13.51
N ALA A 612 12.13 -6.99 -13.87
CA ALA A 612 12.27 -6.25 -15.10
C ALA A 612 13.58 -6.64 -15.80
N SER A 613 13.54 -6.97 -17.10
CA SER A 613 14.76 -7.28 -17.88
C SER A 613 14.80 -6.55 -19.22
N TYR A 614 15.97 -6.03 -19.60
CA TYR A 614 16.18 -5.40 -20.89
C TYR A 614 17.60 -5.57 -21.45
N ASN A 615 17.73 -6.18 -22.63
CA ASN A 615 18.93 -6.07 -23.44
C ASN A 615 18.95 -4.69 -24.16
N THR A 616 19.99 -3.89 -23.88
CA THR A 616 20.13 -2.48 -24.31
C THR A 616 21.05 -2.29 -25.52
N ASN A 617 21.45 -3.37 -26.21
CA ASN A 617 22.15 -3.34 -27.50
C ASN A 617 23.37 -2.39 -27.53
N LEU A 618 24.21 -2.48 -26.50
CA LEU A 618 25.50 -1.79 -26.35
C LEU A 618 25.43 -0.25 -26.26
N GLN A 619 24.28 0.36 -25.95
CA GLN A 619 24.09 1.82 -26.03
C GLN A 619 24.54 2.62 -24.81
N GLY A 620 24.93 2.00 -23.69
CA GLY A 620 25.47 2.74 -22.54
C GLY A 620 24.43 3.63 -21.86
N ASP A 621 24.75 4.91 -21.69
CA ASP A 621 23.86 5.91 -21.08
C ASP A 621 22.59 6.16 -21.94
N ASP A 622 22.65 5.97 -23.26
CA ASP A 622 21.53 6.22 -24.20
C ASP A 622 20.53 5.04 -24.32
N GLY A 623 20.89 3.85 -23.83
CA GLY A 623 20.13 2.61 -24.08
C GLY A 623 18.74 2.49 -23.45
N VAL A 624 18.29 3.50 -22.69
CA VAL A 624 17.02 3.52 -21.96
C VAL A 624 16.39 4.91 -22.11
N PRO A 625 15.08 5.04 -22.38
CA PRO A 625 14.41 6.34 -22.52
C PRO A 625 14.37 7.15 -21.21
N GLN A 626 14.13 8.46 -21.35
CA GLN A 626 14.02 9.39 -20.22
C GLN A 626 12.81 9.10 -19.31
N SER A 627 11.73 8.54 -19.84
CA SER A 627 10.61 8.04 -19.04
C SER A 627 10.74 6.53 -18.84
N LEU A 628 10.66 6.09 -17.59
CA LEU A 628 10.57 4.68 -17.21
C LEU A 628 9.17 4.21 -16.79
N VAL A 629 8.14 5.07 -16.91
CA VAL A 629 6.75 4.81 -16.48
C VAL A 629 6.26 3.44 -16.94
N ASP A 630 6.24 3.17 -18.25
CA ASP A 630 5.62 1.96 -18.80
C ASP A 630 6.25 0.64 -18.31
N TRP A 631 7.51 0.69 -17.85
CA TRP A 631 8.28 -0.49 -17.45
C TRP A 631 8.37 -0.64 -15.92
N LEU A 632 8.34 0.46 -15.18
CA LEU A 632 8.41 0.47 -13.71
C LEU A 632 7.05 0.69 -13.02
N SER A 633 6.05 1.22 -13.71
CA SER A 633 4.66 1.39 -13.23
C SER A 633 3.59 0.60 -14.03
N PRO A 634 3.72 -0.73 -14.27
CA PRO A 634 2.62 -1.53 -14.83
C PRO A 634 1.34 -1.55 -13.96
N THR A 635 1.47 -1.14 -12.70
CA THR A 635 0.41 -1.01 -11.68
C THR A 635 -0.87 -0.39 -12.23
N LEU A 636 -0.74 0.66 -13.06
CA LEU A 636 -1.84 1.49 -13.56
C LEU A 636 -2.78 0.82 -14.58
N GLN A 637 -2.46 -0.38 -15.09
CA GLN A 637 -3.37 -1.13 -15.97
C GLN A 637 -3.91 -2.41 -15.33
N VAL A 638 -3.24 -2.94 -14.30
CA VAL A 638 -3.69 -4.15 -13.58
C VAL A 638 -4.55 -3.81 -12.36
N SER A 639 -4.44 -2.58 -11.81
CA SER A 639 -5.28 -2.08 -10.72
C SER A 639 -6.78 -2.11 -11.00
N ASN A 640 -7.20 -2.14 -12.27
CA ASN A 640 -8.63 -2.28 -12.63
C ASN A 640 -9.16 -3.72 -12.49
N PHE A 641 -8.31 -4.68 -12.13
CA PHE A 641 -8.67 -6.10 -11.92
C PHE A 641 -8.52 -6.56 -10.46
N LEU A 642 -8.03 -5.69 -9.57
CA LEU A 642 -7.91 -5.93 -8.14
C LEU A 642 -8.56 -4.76 -7.39
N SER A 643 -9.69 -5.01 -6.73
CA SER A 643 -10.51 -4.00 -6.05
C SER A 643 -9.92 -3.55 -4.70
N HIS A 644 -8.66 -3.15 -4.69
CA HIS A 644 -7.88 -2.74 -3.51
C HIS A 644 -7.11 -1.45 -3.83
N PRO A 645 -6.69 -0.66 -2.81
CA PRO A 645 -5.79 0.46 -3.00
C PRO A 645 -4.47 0.03 -3.68
N GLN A 646 -3.82 0.96 -4.39
CA GLN A 646 -2.63 0.67 -5.21
C GLN A 646 -1.44 0.26 -4.36
N HIS A 647 -1.24 -1.05 -4.15
CA HIS A 647 -0.07 -1.58 -3.46
C HIS A 647 1.14 -1.63 -4.43
N PRO A 648 2.23 -0.88 -4.19
CA PRO A 648 3.43 -0.95 -5.00
C PRO A 648 4.24 -2.22 -4.70
N ALA A 649 5.26 -2.53 -5.51
CA ALA A 649 6.08 -3.73 -5.32
C ALA A 649 7.04 -3.57 -4.12
N ASP A 650 7.10 -4.56 -3.22
CA ASP A 650 8.00 -4.55 -2.06
C ASP A 650 9.46 -4.76 -2.45
N ILE A 651 9.71 -5.48 -3.55
CA ILE A 651 11.03 -5.73 -4.13
C ILE A 651 10.98 -5.48 -5.63
N ILE A 652 11.93 -4.70 -6.16
CA ILE A 652 12.04 -4.37 -7.58
C ILE A 652 13.43 -4.79 -8.08
N ALA A 653 13.49 -5.78 -8.97
CA ALA A 653 14.74 -6.32 -9.54
C ALA A 653 14.85 -5.97 -11.03
N VAL A 654 15.84 -5.15 -11.40
CA VAL A 654 16.06 -4.66 -12.77
C VAL A 654 17.38 -5.22 -13.33
N GLY A 655 17.27 -6.11 -14.31
CA GLY A 655 18.39 -6.72 -15.03
C GLY A 655 18.64 -6.07 -16.39
N PHE A 656 19.91 -5.84 -16.71
CA PHE A 656 20.35 -5.30 -17.99
C PHE A 656 21.34 -6.23 -18.69
N GLN A 657 21.19 -6.34 -20.01
CA GLN A 657 22.14 -7.03 -20.87
C GLN A 657 22.66 -6.09 -21.97
N GLU A 658 23.88 -6.32 -22.42
CA GLU A 658 24.61 -5.43 -23.34
C GLU A 658 24.59 -3.96 -22.89
N LEU A 659 24.73 -3.74 -21.57
CA LEU A 659 24.57 -2.44 -20.90
C LEU A 659 25.36 -1.29 -21.54
N LEU A 660 26.52 -1.59 -22.12
CA LEU A 660 27.46 -0.62 -22.69
C LEU A 660 28.38 -1.28 -23.73
N PRO A 661 29.07 -0.50 -24.59
CA PRO A 661 29.97 -1.03 -25.61
C PRO A 661 30.99 -2.03 -25.07
N LEU A 662 31.17 -3.15 -25.79
CA LEU A 662 31.98 -4.29 -25.32
C LEU A 662 33.39 -3.89 -24.85
N HIS A 663 34.07 -2.98 -25.54
CA HIS A 663 35.40 -2.51 -25.14
C HIS A 663 35.41 -1.78 -23.78
N LEU A 664 34.33 -1.07 -23.42
CA LEU A 664 34.15 -0.45 -22.11
C LEU A 664 33.74 -1.48 -21.05
N GLY A 665 32.82 -2.39 -21.37
CA GLY A 665 32.37 -3.46 -20.46
C GLY A 665 33.50 -4.42 -20.08
N LEU A 666 34.29 -4.88 -21.06
CA LEU A 666 35.45 -5.75 -20.86
C LEU A 666 36.59 -5.03 -20.12
N SER A 667 36.83 -3.74 -20.41
CA SER A 667 37.70 -2.89 -19.57
C SER A 667 37.16 -2.72 -18.15
N GLY A 668 35.85 -2.93 -17.95
CA GLY A 668 35.07 -2.69 -16.75
C GLY A 668 35.02 -1.21 -16.37
N LEU A 669 34.79 -0.35 -17.36
CA LEU A 669 34.48 1.08 -17.20
C LEU A 669 32.96 1.32 -17.02
N SER A 670 32.22 0.29 -16.59
CA SER A 670 30.76 0.30 -16.42
C SER A 670 30.27 1.10 -15.22
N LYS A 671 31.15 1.54 -14.31
CA LYS A 671 30.77 2.22 -13.06
C LYS A 671 29.92 3.47 -13.31
N LYS A 672 30.24 4.31 -14.31
CA LYS A 672 29.44 5.50 -14.62
C LYS A 672 28.02 5.12 -15.07
N VAL A 673 27.91 4.21 -16.04
CA VAL A 673 26.61 3.80 -16.61
C VAL A 673 25.72 3.16 -15.54
N ILE A 674 26.27 2.32 -14.66
CA ILE A 674 25.46 1.70 -13.59
C ILE A 674 25.06 2.70 -12.50
N GLN A 675 25.86 3.75 -12.22
CA GLN A 675 25.45 4.84 -11.33
C GLN A 675 24.38 5.75 -11.95
N ASN A 676 24.46 6.00 -13.27
CA ASN A 676 23.43 6.74 -13.98
C ASN A 676 22.10 5.97 -14.03
N ARG A 677 22.14 4.65 -14.28
CA ARG A 677 20.95 3.77 -14.28
C ARG A 677 20.31 3.68 -12.91
N ASP A 678 21.11 3.56 -11.87
CA ASP A 678 20.71 3.55 -10.46
C ASP A 678 19.92 4.81 -10.08
N ALA A 679 20.50 5.99 -10.26
CA ALA A 679 19.82 7.26 -9.99
C ALA A 679 18.56 7.48 -10.85
N HIS A 680 18.59 7.07 -12.12
CA HIS A 680 17.45 7.19 -13.04
C HIS A 680 16.30 6.24 -12.67
N ILE A 681 16.59 5.01 -12.25
CA ILE A 681 15.58 4.05 -11.81
C ILE A 681 14.99 4.49 -10.47
N GLN A 682 15.81 4.80 -9.47
CA GLN A 682 15.32 5.19 -8.14
C GLN A 682 14.42 6.43 -8.22
N GLY A 683 14.89 7.51 -8.86
CA GLY A 683 14.10 8.73 -8.99
C GLY A 683 12.80 8.56 -9.80
N GLN A 684 12.75 7.58 -10.72
CA GLN A 684 11.51 7.24 -11.43
C GLN A 684 10.56 6.42 -10.55
N ILE A 685 11.05 5.42 -9.80
CA ILE A 685 10.21 4.64 -8.86
C ILE A 685 9.57 5.59 -7.85
N GLU A 686 10.37 6.38 -7.13
CA GLU A 686 9.91 7.30 -6.09
C GLU A 686 8.87 8.31 -6.61
N THR A 687 9.01 8.76 -7.87
CA THR A 687 8.04 9.68 -8.51
C THR A 687 6.70 9.02 -8.84
N PHE A 688 6.64 7.71 -9.11
CA PHE A 688 5.41 7.03 -9.55
C PHE A 688 4.72 6.18 -8.48
N THR A 689 5.44 5.75 -7.45
CA THR A 689 4.87 5.02 -6.30
C THR A 689 4.49 5.93 -5.13
N ASN A 690 5.03 7.16 -5.09
CA ASN A 690 5.02 8.04 -3.92
C ASN A 690 5.65 7.41 -2.66
N GLU A 691 6.47 6.38 -2.84
CA GLU A 691 7.07 5.53 -1.81
C GLU A 691 8.60 5.49 -1.99
N LYS A 692 9.35 5.32 -0.90
CA LYS A 692 10.82 5.34 -0.93
C LYS A 692 11.41 3.94 -1.09
N TYR A 693 12.54 3.86 -1.80
CA TYR A 693 13.16 2.59 -2.16
C TYR A 693 14.68 2.57 -1.96
N GLY A 694 15.13 1.84 -0.94
CA GLY A 694 16.53 1.50 -0.73
C GLY A 694 17.05 0.51 -1.75
N LEU A 695 18.21 0.81 -2.35
CA LEU A 695 18.98 -0.14 -3.14
C LEU A 695 19.60 -1.20 -2.23
N VAL A 696 19.07 -2.42 -2.26
CA VAL A 696 19.60 -3.59 -1.54
C VAL A 696 20.99 -3.95 -2.06
N ASN A 697 21.15 -4.08 -3.39
CA ASN A 697 22.47 -4.14 -4.02
C ASN A 697 22.45 -3.94 -5.54
N LYS A 698 23.63 -3.73 -6.12
CA LYS A 698 23.84 -3.77 -7.58
C LYS A 698 25.17 -4.44 -7.96
N VAL A 699 25.13 -5.25 -9.01
CA VAL A 699 26.26 -6.04 -9.50
C VAL A 699 26.37 -5.92 -11.02
N VAL A 700 27.59 -5.88 -11.55
CA VAL A 700 27.86 -5.80 -12.99
C VAL A 700 29.10 -6.60 -13.35
N ASN A 701 29.02 -7.39 -14.43
CA ASN A 701 30.16 -8.08 -15.03
C ASN A 701 30.10 -7.95 -16.56
N GLY A 702 31.18 -7.47 -17.17
CA GLY A 702 31.22 -7.16 -18.60
C GLY A 702 30.10 -6.20 -19.01
N GLY A 703 29.10 -6.72 -19.73
CA GLY A 703 27.89 -6.01 -20.15
C GLY A 703 26.59 -6.52 -19.53
N VAL A 704 26.65 -7.37 -18.51
CA VAL A 704 25.48 -7.90 -17.77
C VAL A 704 25.43 -7.24 -16.39
N ALA A 705 24.28 -6.72 -15.99
CA ALA A 705 24.09 -6.06 -14.70
C ALA A 705 22.74 -6.37 -14.06
N LEU A 706 22.66 -6.24 -12.75
CA LEU A 706 21.44 -6.39 -11.94
C LEU A 706 21.47 -5.35 -10.83
N LEU A 707 20.34 -4.65 -10.64
CA LEU A 707 20.08 -3.77 -9.50
C LEU A 707 18.83 -4.30 -8.79
N VAL A 708 18.86 -4.41 -7.48
CA VAL A 708 17.71 -4.83 -6.66
C VAL A 708 17.43 -3.76 -5.62
N TYR A 709 16.20 -3.25 -5.63
CA TYR A 709 15.66 -2.28 -4.69
C TYR A 709 14.58 -2.96 -3.83
N ALA A 710 14.34 -2.42 -2.66
CA ALA A 710 13.23 -2.82 -1.80
C ALA A 710 12.58 -1.58 -1.18
N ARG A 711 11.31 -1.70 -0.78
CA ARG A 711 10.55 -0.60 -0.18
C ARG A 711 11.08 -0.24 1.21
N ASP A 712 11.29 1.05 1.47
CA ASP A 712 11.81 1.60 2.73
C ASP A 712 10.90 1.35 3.92
N GLY A 713 9.59 1.15 3.70
CA GLY A 713 8.62 0.77 4.74
C GLY A 713 8.69 -0.69 5.16
N GLY A 714 9.46 -1.54 4.47
CA GLY A 714 9.51 -2.99 4.72
C GLY A 714 10.90 -3.59 4.44
N VAL A 715 10.98 -4.44 3.42
CA VAL A 715 12.13 -5.32 3.13
C VAL A 715 13.49 -4.60 3.11
N ALA A 716 13.57 -3.32 2.73
CA ALA A 716 14.84 -2.58 2.72
C ALA A 716 15.46 -2.39 4.13
N ARG A 717 14.65 -2.37 5.19
CA ARG A 717 15.14 -2.23 6.59
C ARG A 717 15.55 -3.55 7.22
N SER A 718 14.95 -4.67 6.80
CA SER A 718 15.18 -6.00 7.34
C SER A 718 16.17 -6.85 6.53
N ALA A 719 16.43 -6.49 5.26
CA ALA A 719 17.38 -7.20 4.40
C ALA A 719 18.80 -7.27 5.00
N CYS A 720 19.23 -8.50 5.30
CA CYS A 720 20.53 -8.84 5.86
C CYS A 720 21.27 -9.85 4.96
N ASP A 721 22.49 -10.25 5.35
CA ASP A 721 23.32 -11.24 4.65
C ASP A 721 23.46 -10.99 3.13
N ILE A 722 23.58 -9.70 2.76
CA ILE A 722 23.55 -9.26 1.36
C ILE A 722 24.85 -9.66 0.65
N GLN A 723 24.74 -10.55 -0.32
CA GLN A 723 25.83 -11.10 -1.12
C GLN A 723 25.65 -10.78 -2.61
N THR A 724 26.76 -10.54 -3.32
CA THR A 724 26.75 -10.47 -4.79
C THR A 724 27.82 -11.36 -5.39
N THR A 725 27.51 -11.95 -6.54
CA THR A 725 28.41 -12.90 -7.23
C THR A 725 28.19 -12.84 -8.74
N TRP A 726 29.12 -13.39 -9.51
CA TRP A 726 29.11 -13.33 -10.97
C TRP A 726 29.94 -14.46 -11.58
N THR A 727 29.64 -14.82 -12.83
CA THR A 727 30.45 -15.72 -13.65
C THR A 727 30.35 -15.36 -15.14
N GLY A 728 31.31 -15.82 -15.93
CA GLY A 728 31.39 -15.55 -17.37
C GLY A 728 31.42 -16.83 -18.19
N THR A 729 30.57 -16.91 -19.22
CA THR A 729 30.51 -18.05 -20.16
C THR A 729 31.01 -17.69 -21.56
N GLY A 730 31.51 -16.47 -21.76
CA GLY A 730 32.19 -16.09 -23.01
C GLY A 730 33.44 -16.93 -23.27
N PRO A 731 34.07 -16.80 -24.46
CA PRO A 731 35.30 -17.51 -24.79
C PRO A 731 36.37 -17.30 -23.69
N GLY A 732 36.88 -18.39 -23.10
CA GLY A 732 37.81 -18.29 -21.97
C GLY A 732 37.20 -17.77 -20.65
N TYR A 733 35.89 -17.94 -20.45
CA TYR A 733 35.10 -17.46 -19.31
C TYR A 733 34.91 -15.93 -19.26
N MET A 734 35.08 -15.24 -20.40
CA MET A 734 34.91 -13.79 -20.53
C MET A 734 33.48 -13.30 -20.22
N GLY A 735 33.36 -12.11 -19.64
CA GLY A 735 32.11 -11.51 -19.13
C GLY A 735 31.17 -10.92 -20.17
N ASN A 736 31.39 -11.14 -21.48
CA ASN A 736 30.46 -10.73 -22.54
C ASN A 736 29.22 -11.64 -22.66
N LYS A 737 29.24 -12.79 -21.98
CA LYS A 737 28.16 -13.75 -21.74
C LYS A 737 28.35 -14.36 -20.34
N GLY A 738 27.32 -14.89 -19.73
CA GLY A 738 27.34 -15.43 -18.35
C GLY A 738 26.24 -14.84 -17.49
N ALA A 739 26.49 -14.66 -16.19
CA ALA A 739 25.47 -14.18 -15.25
C ALA A 739 26.06 -13.39 -14.07
N VAL A 740 25.20 -12.55 -13.48
CA VAL A 740 25.42 -11.85 -12.21
C VAL A 740 24.25 -12.11 -11.29
N ALA A 741 24.46 -12.09 -9.97
CA ALA A 741 23.40 -12.31 -9.00
C ALA A 741 23.55 -11.50 -7.72
N VAL A 742 22.40 -11.20 -7.11
CA VAL A 742 22.23 -10.63 -5.77
C VAL A 742 21.47 -11.66 -4.93
N ARG A 743 21.96 -11.94 -3.72
CA ARG A 743 21.27 -12.73 -2.70
C ARG A 743 21.20 -11.93 -1.41
N PHE A 744 20.10 -12.04 -0.67
CA PHE A 744 19.96 -11.50 0.68
C PHE A 744 18.97 -12.34 1.47
N ARG A 745 18.93 -12.14 2.78
CA ARG A 745 17.98 -12.79 3.69
C ARG A 745 17.08 -11.74 4.33
N VAL A 746 15.80 -12.07 4.50
CA VAL A 746 14.83 -11.26 5.24
C VAL A 746 14.43 -12.07 6.47
N PRO A 747 14.78 -11.64 7.70
CA PRO A 747 14.34 -12.28 8.94
C PRO A 747 12.81 -12.33 9.05
N GLY A 748 12.31 -13.25 9.88
CA GLY A 748 10.89 -13.23 10.26
C GLY A 748 10.58 -12.08 11.22
N ASP A 749 9.30 -11.68 11.29
CA ASP A 749 8.83 -10.62 12.21
C ASP A 749 9.04 -10.99 13.70
N ASP A 750 9.15 -12.28 13.99
CA ASP A 750 9.50 -12.87 15.28
C ASP A 750 11.00 -12.72 15.64
N GLY A 751 11.82 -12.22 14.71
CA GLY A 751 13.28 -12.22 14.79
C GLY A 751 13.93 -13.54 14.34
N GLY A 752 13.15 -14.47 13.79
CA GLY A 752 13.59 -15.78 13.33
C GLY A 752 14.48 -15.74 12.08
N VAL A 753 14.99 -16.91 11.69
CA VAL A 753 15.95 -17.02 10.57
C VAL A 753 15.41 -16.50 9.23
N GLY A 754 14.09 -16.56 9.03
CA GLY A 754 13.41 -16.02 7.86
C GLY A 754 13.84 -16.64 6.52
N GLU A 755 13.70 -15.88 5.44
CA GLU A 755 13.74 -16.37 4.07
C GLU A 755 14.89 -15.78 3.25
N THR A 756 15.48 -16.59 2.37
CA THR A 756 16.57 -16.18 1.47
C THR A 756 16.06 -15.93 0.05
N PHE A 757 16.35 -14.75 -0.49
CA PHE A 757 15.94 -14.30 -1.82
C PHE A 757 17.16 -14.26 -2.74
N THR A 758 17.11 -14.94 -3.88
CA THR A 758 18.20 -14.94 -4.89
C THR A 758 17.68 -14.46 -6.25
N PHE A 759 18.27 -13.38 -6.76
CA PHE A 759 17.98 -12.80 -8.07
C PHE A 759 19.19 -12.97 -9.01
N ILE A 760 18.98 -13.48 -10.22
CA ILE A 760 20.02 -13.73 -11.23
C ILE A 760 19.67 -12.97 -12.52
N CYS A 761 20.58 -12.13 -13.00
CA CYS A 761 20.54 -11.61 -14.37
C CYS A 761 21.54 -12.37 -15.25
N ALA A 762 21.05 -13.03 -16.30
CA ALA A 762 21.84 -13.83 -17.22
C ALA A 762 21.88 -13.24 -18.65
N HIS A 763 22.93 -13.59 -19.40
CA HIS A 763 23.03 -13.39 -20.84
C HIS A 763 23.73 -14.61 -21.46
N LEU A 764 22.94 -15.51 -22.05
CA LEU A 764 23.43 -16.79 -22.60
C LEU A 764 23.84 -16.69 -24.08
N THR A 765 24.53 -17.70 -24.59
CA THR A 765 25.10 -17.73 -25.94
C THR A 765 24.04 -17.50 -27.02
N ALA A 766 24.23 -16.44 -27.80
CA ALA A 766 23.33 -16.05 -28.87
C ALA A 766 23.39 -16.98 -30.10
N HIS A 767 22.43 -16.76 -31.01
CA HIS A 767 22.17 -17.49 -32.26
C HIS A 767 21.43 -18.84 -32.13
N SER A 768 20.54 -19.11 -33.09
CA SER A 768 19.68 -20.29 -33.21
C SER A 768 20.40 -21.62 -33.04
N GLU A 769 21.50 -21.79 -33.77
CA GLU A 769 22.30 -23.01 -33.90
C GLU A 769 23.09 -23.37 -32.64
N LYS A 770 23.26 -22.42 -31.70
CA LYS A 770 24.08 -22.59 -30.49
C LYS A 770 23.30 -23.08 -29.26
N LEU A 771 22.30 -23.93 -29.49
CA LEU A 771 21.42 -24.43 -28.42
C LEU A 771 22.19 -25.21 -27.35
N ARG A 772 23.08 -26.12 -27.76
CA ARG A 772 23.95 -26.88 -26.83
C ARG A 772 24.84 -25.97 -25.99
N GLN A 773 25.28 -24.84 -26.53
CA GLN A 773 26.06 -23.86 -25.79
C GLN A 773 25.20 -23.13 -24.74
N ARG A 774 23.93 -22.79 -25.02
CA ARG A 774 23.03 -22.22 -23.98
C ARG A 774 22.77 -23.18 -22.82
N ILE A 775 22.62 -24.48 -23.12
CA ILE A 775 22.46 -25.52 -22.10
C ILE A 775 23.75 -25.63 -21.25
N ALA A 776 24.91 -25.68 -21.91
CA ALA A 776 26.20 -25.69 -21.23
C ALA A 776 26.50 -24.39 -20.45
N ASP A 777 26.05 -23.23 -20.94
CA ASP A 777 26.14 -21.94 -20.23
C ASP A 777 25.35 -22.01 -18.92
N TRP A 778 24.13 -22.56 -18.93
CA TRP A 778 23.34 -22.74 -17.71
C TRP A 778 24.00 -23.70 -16.72
N HIS A 779 24.47 -24.87 -17.18
CA HIS A 779 25.19 -25.82 -16.32
C HIS A 779 26.46 -25.20 -15.72
N HIS A 780 27.20 -24.42 -16.51
CA HIS A 780 28.35 -23.65 -16.02
C HIS A 780 27.94 -22.58 -14.99
N ILE A 781 26.83 -21.88 -15.22
CA ILE A 781 26.29 -20.88 -14.29
C ILE A 781 25.92 -21.53 -12.95
N VAL A 782 25.19 -22.64 -12.94
CA VAL A 782 24.82 -23.36 -11.70
C VAL A 782 26.06 -23.76 -10.88
N GLY A 783 27.10 -24.27 -11.55
CA GLY A 783 28.34 -24.69 -10.88
C GLY A 783 29.31 -23.57 -10.50
N THR A 784 29.23 -22.37 -11.12
CA THR A 784 30.25 -21.30 -10.92
C THR A 784 29.71 -19.97 -10.41
N LEU A 785 28.40 -19.73 -10.43
CA LEU A 785 27.74 -18.56 -9.83
C LEU A 785 27.51 -18.79 -8.32
N LEU A 786 28.60 -19.13 -7.63
CA LEU A 786 28.59 -19.58 -6.24
C LEU A 786 28.55 -18.43 -5.24
N PHE A 787 27.97 -18.72 -4.08
CA PHE A 787 27.79 -17.82 -2.94
C PHE A 787 28.53 -18.35 -1.69
N PRO A 788 29.12 -17.50 -0.84
CA PRO A 788 29.66 -17.93 0.45
C PRO A 788 28.58 -18.54 1.36
N SER A 789 28.89 -19.62 2.08
CA SER A 789 28.01 -20.12 3.15
C SER A 789 27.88 -19.09 4.28
N LEU A 790 26.67 -18.95 4.82
CA LEU A 790 26.37 -18.06 5.96
C LEU A 790 26.86 -18.65 7.29
N THR A 791 26.86 -19.97 7.42
CA THR A 791 27.30 -20.71 8.63
C THR A 791 28.76 -21.16 8.57
N GLY A 792 29.49 -20.76 7.51
CA GLY A 792 30.81 -21.32 7.17
C GLY A 792 30.70 -22.63 6.37
N GLY A 793 31.85 -23.13 5.89
CA GLY A 793 31.91 -24.31 5.01
C GLY A 793 32.04 -23.95 3.53
N GLU A 794 31.62 -24.87 2.65
CA GLU A 794 31.78 -24.73 1.20
C GLU A 794 30.84 -23.68 0.59
N SER A 795 31.13 -23.24 -0.64
CA SER A 795 30.31 -22.24 -1.33
C SER A 795 29.06 -22.87 -1.94
N THR A 796 27.90 -22.28 -1.69
CA THR A 796 26.60 -22.81 -2.13
C THR A 796 26.25 -22.39 -3.55
N THR A 797 25.45 -23.21 -4.24
CA THR A 797 24.94 -22.89 -5.59
C THR A 797 23.74 -21.94 -5.53
N VAL A 798 23.30 -21.50 -6.71
CA VAL A 798 22.13 -20.62 -6.89
C VAL A 798 20.84 -21.19 -6.24
N TYR A 799 20.71 -22.51 -6.19
CA TYR A 799 19.53 -23.22 -5.70
C TYR A 799 19.41 -23.27 -4.16
N HIS A 800 20.49 -22.95 -3.42
CA HIS A 800 20.47 -22.90 -1.96
C HIS A 800 19.86 -21.59 -1.46
N THR A 801 18.53 -21.47 -1.58
CA THR A 801 17.75 -20.25 -1.33
C THR A 801 16.29 -20.63 -1.01
N SER A 802 15.51 -19.71 -0.45
CA SER A 802 14.06 -19.91 -0.21
C SER A 802 13.24 -19.52 -1.44
N HIS A 803 13.62 -18.43 -2.10
CA HIS A 803 13.05 -17.97 -3.36
C HIS A 803 14.17 -17.75 -4.38
N LEU A 804 13.95 -18.18 -5.64
CA LEU A 804 14.89 -18.05 -6.75
C LEU A 804 14.22 -17.39 -7.95
N PHE A 805 14.84 -16.34 -8.45
CA PHE A 805 14.39 -15.59 -9.62
C PHE A 805 15.50 -15.49 -10.65
N LEU A 806 15.22 -15.90 -11.88
CA LEU A 806 16.11 -15.78 -13.03
C LEU A 806 15.48 -14.85 -14.06
N LEU A 807 16.23 -13.86 -14.50
CA LEU A 807 15.84 -12.93 -15.55
C LEU A 807 16.99 -12.76 -16.56
N GLY A 808 16.66 -12.39 -17.81
CA GLY A 808 17.68 -11.95 -18.77
C GLY A 808 17.46 -12.38 -20.22
N ASP A 809 18.41 -12.01 -21.07
CA ASP A 809 18.52 -12.51 -22.45
C ASP A 809 19.09 -13.94 -22.43
N LEU A 810 18.20 -14.90 -22.20
CA LEU A 810 18.51 -16.32 -22.26
C LEU A 810 18.74 -16.81 -23.70
N ASN A 811 18.50 -15.96 -24.70
CA ASN A 811 18.88 -16.14 -26.10
C ASN A 811 18.31 -17.38 -26.83
N PHE A 812 17.39 -18.13 -26.21
CA PHE A 812 16.62 -19.21 -26.84
C PHE A 812 15.74 -18.67 -27.96
N ARG A 813 15.51 -19.50 -29.00
CA ARG A 813 14.91 -19.07 -30.27
C ARG A 813 13.72 -19.95 -30.65
N VAL A 814 12.78 -19.37 -31.39
CA VAL A 814 11.77 -20.15 -32.12
C VAL A 814 12.41 -20.81 -33.34
N VAL A 815 12.34 -22.13 -33.43
CA VAL A 815 12.94 -22.92 -34.53
C VAL A 815 11.88 -23.85 -35.12
N LEU A 816 11.15 -23.31 -36.10
CA LEU A 816 10.21 -24.07 -36.93
C LEU A 816 10.91 -25.27 -37.61
N PRO A 817 10.27 -26.45 -37.74
CA PRO A 817 10.84 -27.58 -38.46
C PRO A 817 10.87 -27.36 -39.98
N PRO A 818 11.62 -28.17 -40.76
CA PRO A 818 11.77 -28.01 -42.22
C PRO A 818 10.45 -27.96 -43.00
N GLU A 819 9.47 -28.77 -42.61
CA GLU A 819 8.17 -28.95 -43.24
C GLU A 819 7.14 -27.86 -42.90
N HIS A 820 7.45 -26.95 -41.98
CA HIS A 820 6.51 -25.90 -41.57
C HIS A 820 6.32 -24.84 -42.67
N PRO A 821 5.10 -24.48 -43.09
CA PRO A 821 4.86 -23.59 -44.25
C PRO A 821 5.53 -22.21 -44.19
N LEU A 822 5.83 -21.70 -42.98
CA LEU A 822 6.50 -20.41 -42.76
C LEU A 822 8.03 -20.52 -42.59
N LYS A 823 8.63 -21.71 -42.78
CA LYS A 823 10.07 -21.94 -42.63
C LYS A 823 10.86 -21.07 -43.62
N GLY A 824 11.73 -20.22 -43.08
CA GLY A 824 12.59 -19.32 -43.88
C GLY A 824 11.94 -18.00 -44.31
N VAL A 825 10.63 -17.79 -44.08
CA VAL A 825 9.90 -16.59 -44.51
C VAL A 825 9.75 -15.61 -43.34
N SER A 826 10.85 -14.94 -42.96
CA SER A 826 10.94 -14.08 -41.77
C SER A 826 9.84 -13.01 -41.65
N SER A 827 9.45 -12.40 -42.77
CA SER A 827 8.39 -11.39 -42.83
C SER A 827 7.01 -11.95 -42.50
N ALA A 828 6.67 -13.11 -43.08
CA ALA A 828 5.41 -13.81 -42.80
C ALA A 828 5.36 -14.36 -41.37
N ILE A 829 6.49 -14.81 -40.80
CA ILE A 829 6.61 -15.16 -39.37
C ILE A 829 6.27 -13.95 -38.49
N GLY A 830 6.85 -12.78 -38.78
CA GLY A 830 6.60 -11.55 -38.03
C GLY A 830 5.14 -11.07 -38.10
N GLN A 831 4.49 -11.25 -39.26
CA GLN A 831 3.07 -10.97 -39.43
C GLN A 831 2.20 -11.97 -38.65
N ALA A 832 2.47 -13.27 -38.75
CA ALA A 832 1.75 -14.32 -38.02
C ALA A 832 1.80 -14.08 -36.50
N LEU A 833 2.98 -13.86 -35.94
CA LEU A 833 3.21 -13.61 -34.50
C LEU A 833 2.50 -12.36 -33.94
N SER A 834 1.91 -11.51 -34.79
CA SER A 834 1.03 -10.45 -34.30
C SER A 834 -0.33 -10.96 -33.80
N GLN A 835 -0.82 -12.11 -34.30
CA GLN A 835 -2.02 -12.78 -33.79
C GLN A 835 -1.68 -13.68 -32.58
N GLN A 836 -2.56 -13.72 -31.57
CA GLN A 836 -2.32 -14.48 -30.35
C GLN A 836 -2.42 -16.00 -30.56
N SER A 837 -3.38 -16.48 -31.35
CA SER A 837 -3.50 -17.89 -31.76
C SER A 837 -2.25 -18.41 -32.48
N ALA A 838 -1.62 -17.57 -33.31
CA ALA A 838 -0.36 -17.91 -33.94
C ALA A 838 0.81 -17.95 -32.94
N ARG A 839 0.85 -17.06 -31.93
CA ARG A 839 1.85 -17.15 -30.84
C ARG A 839 1.67 -18.40 -29.98
N ASP A 840 0.42 -18.76 -29.69
CA ASP A 840 0.06 -19.97 -28.96
C ASP A 840 0.54 -21.24 -29.68
N ALA A 841 0.38 -21.31 -31.01
CA ALA A 841 0.96 -22.39 -31.81
C ALA A 841 2.51 -22.30 -31.93
N PHE A 842 3.08 -21.09 -32.00
CA PHE A 842 4.53 -20.90 -32.17
C PHE A 842 5.34 -21.17 -30.90
N LYS A 843 4.74 -21.12 -29.70
CA LYS A 843 5.41 -21.45 -28.43
C LYS A 843 5.94 -22.89 -28.41
N GLU A 844 5.27 -23.81 -29.10
CA GLU A 844 5.64 -25.22 -29.20
C GLU A 844 6.92 -25.45 -30.05
N TYR A 845 7.39 -24.40 -30.74
CA TYR A 845 8.69 -24.37 -31.43
C TYR A 845 9.73 -23.49 -30.72
N ASP A 846 9.44 -22.96 -29.53
CA ASP A 846 10.41 -22.23 -28.69
C ASP A 846 11.40 -23.20 -28.04
N GLN A 847 12.69 -22.99 -28.29
CA GLN A 847 13.74 -23.86 -27.76
C GLN A 847 13.76 -23.93 -26.22
N LEU A 848 13.35 -22.88 -25.48
CA LEU A 848 13.35 -22.96 -24.02
C LEU A 848 12.24 -23.89 -23.52
N LEU A 849 11.02 -23.75 -24.06
CA LEU A 849 9.90 -24.62 -23.71
C LEU A 849 10.15 -26.08 -24.12
N VAL A 850 10.70 -26.31 -25.33
CA VAL A 850 11.01 -27.66 -25.83
C VAL A 850 12.09 -28.35 -24.99
N GLU A 851 13.21 -27.68 -24.70
CA GLU A 851 14.33 -28.30 -23.97
C GLU A 851 14.06 -28.44 -22.45
N ARG A 852 13.18 -27.61 -21.86
CA ARG A 852 12.69 -27.80 -20.46
C ARG A 852 11.81 -29.05 -20.30
N ARG A 853 11.06 -29.44 -21.33
CA ARG A 853 10.26 -30.68 -21.36
C ARG A 853 11.09 -31.97 -21.56
N GLN A 854 12.43 -31.87 -21.64
CA GLN A 854 13.35 -33.01 -21.79
C GLN A 854 14.13 -33.21 -20.48
N PRO A 855 13.75 -34.14 -19.58
CA PRO A 855 14.39 -34.28 -18.27
C PRO A 855 15.90 -34.49 -18.32
N SER A 856 16.38 -35.22 -19.34
CA SER A 856 17.80 -35.52 -19.58
C SER A 856 18.69 -34.28 -19.79
N ASN A 857 18.13 -33.10 -20.06
CA ASN A 857 18.88 -31.86 -20.22
C ASN A 857 19.23 -31.18 -18.89
N ASN A 858 18.53 -31.47 -17.78
CA ASN A 858 18.68 -30.77 -16.50
C ASN A 858 18.72 -29.23 -16.64
N LEU A 859 17.78 -28.68 -17.42
CA LEU A 859 17.75 -27.27 -17.85
C LEU A 859 16.70 -26.49 -17.05
N PHE A 860 17.13 -25.48 -16.28
CA PHE A 860 16.29 -24.69 -15.36
C PHE A 860 15.39 -25.55 -14.44
N VAL A 861 15.93 -26.67 -13.93
CA VAL A 861 15.21 -27.62 -13.08
C VAL A 861 14.54 -26.90 -11.90
N GLY A 862 13.24 -27.15 -11.70
CA GLY A 862 12.45 -26.54 -10.62
C GLY A 862 11.96 -25.10 -10.89
N LEU A 863 12.48 -24.38 -11.88
CA LEU A 863 11.96 -23.04 -12.19
C LEU A 863 10.71 -23.13 -13.08
N ARG A 864 9.73 -22.28 -12.79
CA ARG A 864 8.50 -22.02 -13.56
C ARG A 864 8.65 -20.77 -14.41
N GLU A 865 7.75 -20.59 -15.38
CA GLU A 865 7.65 -19.38 -16.21
C GLU A 865 6.16 -19.09 -16.48
N GLY A 866 5.76 -17.81 -16.50
CA GLY A 866 4.41 -17.42 -16.90
C GLY A 866 4.17 -17.58 -18.41
N GLU A 867 2.99 -17.19 -18.90
CA GLU A 867 2.61 -17.36 -20.32
C GLU A 867 3.29 -16.36 -21.27
N PHE A 868 4.61 -16.50 -21.46
CA PHE A 868 5.46 -15.64 -22.30
C PHE A 868 4.92 -15.40 -23.73
N TRP A 869 4.18 -16.36 -24.27
CA TRP A 869 3.59 -16.33 -25.60
C TRP A 869 2.37 -15.39 -25.71
N LYS A 870 1.77 -14.94 -24.59
CA LYS A 870 0.69 -13.95 -24.62
C LYS A 870 1.17 -12.62 -25.22
N PHE A 871 2.39 -12.19 -24.93
CA PHE A 871 3.02 -11.01 -25.54
C PHE A 871 3.84 -11.34 -26.80
N LYS A 872 4.12 -10.32 -27.64
CA LYS A 872 4.92 -10.49 -28.87
C LYS A 872 6.38 -10.81 -28.54
N CYS A 873 7.06 -11.57 -29.40
CA CYS A 873 8.48 -11.89 -29.26
C CYS A 873 9.33 -10.63 -28.97
N SER A 874 10.16 -10.66 -27.93
CA SER A 874 10.98 -9.50 -27.50
C SER A 874 12.06 -9.10 -28.51
N TYR A 875 12.46 -10.02 -29.40
CA TYR A 875 13.54 -9.87 -30.39
C TYR A 875 13.09 -10.37 -31.76
N LYS A 876 13.59 -9.89 -32.91
CA LYS A 876 14.54 -8.79 -33.14
C LYS A 876 13.80 -7.65 -33.86
N TYR A 877 13.87 -6.44 -33.36
CA TYR A 877 13.22 -5.26 -33.94
C TYR A 877 14.15 -4.45 -34.85
N HIS A 878 13.56 -3.55 -35.63
CA HIS A 878 14.30 -2.38 -36.11
C HIS A 878 14.35 -1.33 -35.00
N ILE A 879 15.56 -0.84 -34.69
CA ILE A 879 15.77 0.34 -33.84
C ILE A 879 14.92 1.49 -34.38
N GLY A 880 14.26 2.24 -33.48
CA GLY A 880 13.31 3.29 -33.82
C GLY A 880 11.87 2.82 -34.06
N HIS A 881 11.59 1.50 -34.11
CA HIS A 881 10.23 0.97 -34.33
C HIS A 881 9.67 0.21 -33.12
N ALA A 882 8.37 0.40 -32.86
CA ALA A 882 7.66 -0.26 -31.76
C ALA A 882 7.30 -1.73 -32.08
N ASP A 883 6.89 -2.01 -33.32
CA ASP A 883 6.20 -3.24 -33.72
C ASP A 883 6.86 -4.00 -34.89
N ARG A 884 7.81 -3.37 -35.59
CA ARG A 884 8.45 -3.91 -36.80
C ARG A 884 9.69 -4.77 -36.50
N TYR A 885 9.56 -6.08 -36.69
CA TYR A 885 10.69 -7.02 -36.66
C TYR A 885 11.69 -6.81 -37.82
N SER A 886 12.94 -7.22 -37.61
CA SER A 886 14.02 -7.16 -38.60
C SER A 886 14.34 -8.52 -39.21
N GLU A 887 14.23 -8.61 -40.54
CA GLU A 887 14.41 -9.84 -41.33
C GLU A 887 15.79 -10.51 -41.17
N LYS A 888 16.78 -9.79 -40.61
CA LYS A 888 18.13 -10.31 -40.28
C LYS A 888 18.11 -11.55 -39.37
N ARG A 889 17.06 -11.75 -38.57
CA ARG A 889 16.82 -12.95 -37.74
C ARG A 889 15.31 -13.21 -37.62
N SER A 890 14.91 -14.47 -37.52
CA SER A 890 13.54 -14.81 -37.10
C SER A 890 13.25 -14.23 -35.71
N PRO A 891 12.03 -13.74 -35.45
CA PRO A 891 11.62 -13.32 -34.11
C PRO A 891 11.69 -14.44 -33.07
N ALA A 892 11.91 -14.09 -31.81
CA ALA A 892 11.97 -15.01 -30.68
C ALA A 892 11.72 -14.32 -29.33
N TRP A 893 11.23 -15.07 -28.34
CA TRP A 893 11.24 -14.68 -26.94
C TRP A 893 12.61 -15.01 -26.34
N THR A 894 13.59 -14.15 -26.59
CA THR A 894 14.97 -14.28 -26.11
C THR A 894 15.10 -13.86 -24.64
N ASP A 895 14.35 -12.83 -24.26
CA ASP A 895 14.31 -12.22 -22.95
C ASP A 895 13.24 -12.95 -22.14
N ARG A 896 13.58 -13.45 -20.95
CA ARG A 896 12.70 -14.31 -20.13
C ARG A 896 12.80 -14.00 -18.64
N ILE A 897 11.76 -14.33 -17.89
CA ILE A 897 11.71 -14.30 -16.42
C ILE A 897 11.16 -15.65 -15.93
N LEU A 898 11.93 -16.33 -15.08
CA LEU A 898 11.60 -17.62 -14.47
C LEU A 898 11.76 -17.54 -12.95
N TYR A 899 10.97 -18.32 -12.20
CA TYR A 899 10.90 -18.21 -10.74
C TYR A 899 10.54 -19.54 -10.06
N THR A 900 10.87 -19.67 -8.76
CA THR A 900 10.38 -20.75 -7.88
C THR A 900 10.59 -20.40 -6.40
N THR A 901 9.81 -21.02 -5.52
CA THR A 901 9.84 -20.90 -4.05
C THR A 901 9.95 -22.26 -3.36
N TYR A 902 10.39 -22.29 -2.11
CA TYR A 902 10.54 -23.49 -1.27
C TYR A 902 9.23 -24.25 -1.02
N LEU A 903 8.08 -23.62 -1.28
CA LEU A 903 6.75 -24.25 -1.23
C LEU A 903 6.35 -24.96 -2.53
N ASP A 904 7.04 -24.70 -3.64
CA ASP A 904 6.76 -25.41 -4.90
C ASP A 904 7.15 -26.89 -4.79
N SER A 905 6.30 -27.78 -5.32
CA SER A 905 6.61 -29.22 -5.36
C SER A 905 7.44 -29.59 -6.59
N PRO A 906 8.50 -30.41 -6.48
CA PRO A 906 9.21 -30.93 -7.65
C PRO A 906 8.37 -31.94 -8.46
N ALA A 907 7.25 -32.43 -7.93
CA ALA A 907 6.35 -33.36 -8.61
C ALA A 907 5.37 -32.66 -9.59
N THR A 908 5.18 -31.34 -9.47
CA THR A 908 4.25 -30.54 -10.30
C THR A 908 5.01 -29.39 -10.98
N PRO A 909 5.92 -29.69 -11.93
CA PRO A 909 6.97 -28.76 -12.38
C PRO A 909 6.48 -27.51 -13.12
N ASP A 910 5.26 -27.51 -13.62
CA ASP A 910 4.64 -26.35 -14.27
C ASP A 910 3.81 -25.49 -13.30
N ASP A 911 3.33 -26.05 -12.19
CA ASP A 911 2.54 -25.36 -11.15
C ASP A 911 3.45 -24.69 -10.11
N SER A 912 3.07 -23.51 -9.62
CA SER A 912 3.74 -22.80 -8.51
C SER A 912 2.73 -22.09 -7.62
N VAL A 913 3.05 -21.93 -6.33
CA VAL A 913 2.24 -21.12 -5.40
C VAL A 913 2.47 -19.61 -5.57
N ILE A 914 3.50 -19.20 -6.33
CA ILE A 914 3.71 -17.79 -6.71
C ILE A 914 2.66 -17.39 -7.74
N THR A 915 1.82 -16.42 -7.39
CA THR A 915 0.77 -15.92 -8.31
C THR A 915 1.38 -14.94 -9.31
N ASN A 916 1.31 -15.28 -10.60
CA ASN A 916 1.75 -14.40 -11.69
C ASN A 916 0.68 -13.36 -11.97
N VAL A 917 0.83 -12.15 -11.41
CA VAL A 917 -0.12 -11.03 -11.53
C VAL A 917 -0.01 -10.37 -12.91
N LEU A 918 1.21 -10.34 -13.47
CA LEU A 918 1.49 -9.84 -14.81
C LEU A 918 2.76 -10.49 -15.37
N TYR A 919 2.78 -10.77 -16.68
CA TYR A 919 4.02 -11.02 -17.44
C TYR A 919 3.84 -10.47 -18.86
N THR A 920 4.61 -9.44 -19.22
CA THR A 920 4.43 -8.71 -20.49
C THR A 920 5.74 -8.10 -21.01
N SER A 921 5.67 -7.53 -22.23
CA SER A 921 6.74 -6.76 -22.87
C SER A 921 6.29 -5.32 -23.12
N ILE A 922 7.24 -4.38 -23.13
CA ILE A 922 6.99 -2.94 -23.31
C ILE A 922 7.36 -2.51 -24.75
N PRO A 923 6.45 -2.57 -25.73
CA PRO A 923 6.78 -2.35 -27.13
C PRO A 923 7.21 -0.91 -27.46
N GLY A 924 6.80 0.06 -26.63
CA GLY A 924 7.08 1.48 -26.82
C GLY A 924 8.56 1.87 -26.77
N TYR A 925 9.43 1.03 -26.18
CA TYR A 925 10.86 1.34 -26.08
C TYR A 925 11.56 0.88 -27.35
N THR A 926 12.21 1.82 -28.05
CA THR A 926 12.71 1.65 -29.43
C THR A 926 14.22 1.91 -29.58
N THR A 927 14.92 2.20 -28.49
CA THR A 927 16.39 2.38 -28.45
C THR A 927 17.11 1.08 -28.82
N SER A 928 16.77 -0.01 -28.15
CA SER A 928 17.25 -1.37 -28.47
C SER A 928 16.50 -2.01 -29.63
N ASP A 929 17.08 -3.08 -30.18
CA ASP A 929 16.41 -4.04 -31.05
C ASP A 929 15.79 -5.23 -30.27
N HIS A 930 15.93 -5.24 -28.95
CA HIS A 930 15.07 -5.98 -28.02
C HIS A 930 13.94 -5.07 -27.48
N LYS A 931 12.94 -5.68 -26.84
CA LYS A 931 11.93 -4.99 -26.01
C LYS A 931 12.11 -5.35 -24.54
N PRO A 932 11.97 -4.40 -23.60
CA PRO A 932 11.96 -4.70 -22.18
C PRO A 932 10.81 -5.65 -21.85
N ILE A 933 11.02 -6.53 -20.88
CA ILE A 933 9.99 -7.36 -20.28
C ILE A 933 9.84 -7.04 -18.80
N VAL A 934 8.64 -7.27 -18.28
CA VAL A 934 8.32 -7.11 -16.85
C VAL A 934 7.37 -8.21 -16.39
N ALA A 935 7.59 -8.70 -15.17
CA ALA A 935 6.66 -9.57 -14.45
C ALA A 935 6.36 -9.01 -13.07
N MET A 936 5.12 -9.21 -12.60
CA MET A 936 4.67 -8.94 -11.23
C MET A 936 4.32 -10.28 -10.59
N LEU A 937 5.02 -10.64 -9.53
CA LEU A 937 4.93 -11.95 -8.86
C LEU A 937 4.51 -11.73 -7.41
N LEU A 938 3.32 -12.20 -7.04
CA LEU A 938 2.85 -12.18 -5.67
C LEU A 938 3.27 -13.49 -4.99
N LEU A 939 4.25 -13.39 -4.09
CA LEU A 939 4.77 -14.54 -3.31
C LEU A 939 3.67 -15.18 -2.46
N PRO A 940 3.82 -16.45 -2.01
CA PRO A 940 2.97 -17.00 -0.95
C PRO A 940 3.14 -16.22 0.37
N GLU A 941 2.28 -16.51 1.35
CA GLU A 941 2.47 -16.07 2.73
C GLU A 941 3.60 -16.89 3.37
N SER A 942 4.43 -16.27 4.22
CA SER A 942 5.54 -16.92 4.88
C SER A 942 5.06 -17.81 6.03
N ASP A 943 5.55 -19.06 6.12
CA ASP A 943 5.19 -19.99 7.21
C ASP A 943 5.76 -19.54 8.57
N ALA A 944 5.04 -18.64 9.26
CA ALA A 944 5.43 -18.10 10.57
C ALA A 944 5.51 -19.15 11.71
N GLY A 945 5.11 -20.41 11.46
CA GLY A 945 5.24 -21.52 12.42
C GLY A 945 6.56 -22.31 12.30
N ASN A 946 7.44 -21.98 11.36
CA ASN A 946 8.58 -22.84 11.01
C ASN A 946 9.83 -22.56 11.89
N THR A 947 9.86 -23.19 13.07
CA THR A 947 10.87 -23.05 14.14
C THR A 947 12.26 -23.66 13.81
N SER A 948 12.72 -23.51 12.57
CA SER A 948 13.99 -24.04 12.04
C SER A 948 15.17 -23.13 12.39
N ASP A 949 16.30 -23.73 12.79
CA ASP A 949 17.61 -23.06 12.92
C ASP A 949 18.22 -22.59 11.56
N SER A 950 17.53 -22.81 10.44
CA SER A 950 17.99 -22.45 9.09
C SER A 950 16.86 -22.04 8.14
N PRO A 951 17.08 -21.07 7.22
CA PRO A 951 16.10 -20.66 6.24
C PRO A 951 15.58 -21.83 5.38
N PRO A 952 14.29 -21.86 5.00
CA PRO A 952 13.75 -22.93 4.17
C PRO A 952 14.39 -22.92 2.78
N LEU A 953 14.58 -24.09 2.17
CA LEU A 953 15.31 -24.26 0.90
C LEU A 953 14.43 -24.88 -0.20
N LEU A 954 14.75 -24.55 -1.47
CA LEU A 954 14.07 -25.11 -2.65
C LEU A 954 14.02 -26.65 -2.65
N ARG A 955 12.84 -27.19 -2.96
CA ARG A 955 12.60 -28.63 -3.10
C ARG A 955 12.93 -29.08 -4.53
N LEU A 956 14.08 -29.72 -4.72
CA LEU A 956 14.53 -30.23 -6.02
C LEU A 956 14.14 -31.70 -6.23
N PRO A 957 14.07 -32.18 -7.50
CA PRO A 957 13.98 -33.62 -7.80
C PRO A 957 15.16 -34.39 -7.20
N ALA A 958 14.90 -35.61 -6.69
CA ALA A 958 15.87 -36.40 -5.93
C ALA A 958 17.08 -36.87 -6.77
N ASP A 959 16.98 -36.84 -8.09
CA ASP A 959 18.03 -37.13 -9.07
C ASP A 959 18.84 -35.89 -9.50
N TYR A 960 18.40 -34.68 -9.11
CA TYR A 960 19.07 -33.43 -9.47
C TYR A 960 19.79 -32.77 -8.27
N VAL A 961 21.10 -33.00 -8.19
CA VAL A 961 21.98 -32.38 -7.17
C VAL A 961 22.89 -31.32 -7.82
N PRO A 962 22.61 -30.02 -7.69
CA PRO A 962 23.44 -28.95 -8.26
C PRO A 962 24.75 -28.79 -7.47
N THR A 963 25.86 -29.25 -8.04
CA THR A 963 27.18 -29.28 -7.40
C THR A 963 28.06 -28.07 -7.74
N PRO A 964 28.81 -27.52 -6.76
CA PRO A 964 29.85 -26.51 -7.02
C PRO A 964 30.99 -27.02 -7.90
N ASP A 965 31.44 -26.21 -8.85
CA ASP A 965 32.63 -26.47 -9.65
C ASP A 965 33.90 -26.12 -8.84
N PRO A 966 34.78 -27.08 -8.49
CA PRO A 966 35.95 -26.81 -7.67
C PRO A 966 36.96 -25.85 -8.34
N HIS A 967 36.82 -25.61 -9.66
CA HIS A 967 37.63 -24.65 -10.41
C HIS A 967 36.89 -23.32 -10.66
N ALA A 968 35.71 -23.09 -10.09
CA ALA A 968 34.90 -21.87 -10.30
C ALA A 968 35.73 -20.59 -10.09
N THR A 969 36.47 -20.49 -8.98
CA THR A 969 37.33 -19.35 -8.66
C THR A 969 38.43 -19.14 -9.71
N LEU A 970 39.07 -20.21 -10.18
CA LEU A 970 40.10 -20.16 -11.22
C LEU A 970 39.53 -19.69 -12.56
N LYS A 971 38.42 -20.30 -13.01
CA LYS A 971 37.72 -19.96 -14.26
C LYS A 971 37.25 -18.50 -14.25
N ARG A 972 36.67 -18.06 -13.13
CA ARG A 972 36.26 -16.68 -12.85
C ARG A 972 37.43 -15.70 -13.00
N TYR A 973 38.59 -15.96 -12.39
CA TYR A 973 39.74 -15.06 -12.51
C TYR A 973 40.41 -15.09 -13.90
N ILE A 974 40.47 -16.24 -14.59
CA ILE A 974 40.93 -16.33 -15.99
C ILE A 974 40.07 -15.43 -16.89
N GLY A 975 38.74 -15.57 -16.81
CA GLY A 975 37.79 -14.77 -17.57
C GLY A 975 37.97 -13.27 -17.34
N ARG A 976 38.10 -12.85 -16.07
CA ARG A 976 38.36 -11.45 -15.71
C ARG A 976 39.71 -10.93 -16.20
N VAL A 977 40.76 -11.75 -16.26
CA VAL A 977 42.05 -11.34 -16.84
C VAL A 977 41.92 -11.14 -18.35
N LEU A 978 41.27 -12.06 -19.06
CA LEU A 978 41.03 -11.96 -20.49
C LEU A 978 40.14 -10.76 -20.85
N ASP A 979 39.06 -10.52 -20.08
CA ASP A 979 38.23 -9.32 -20.19
C ASP A 979 39.07 -8.04 -20.16
N ARG A 980 39.93 -7.89 -19.14
CA ARG A 980 40.71 -6.66 -18.96
C ARG A 980 41.83 -6.50 -19.98
N LEU A 981 42.42 -7.59 -20.47
CA LEU A 981 43.43 -7.54 -21.54
C LEU A 981 42.78 -7.15 -22.89
N VAL A 982 41.76 -7.89 -23.32
CA VAL A 982 41.05 -7.64 -24.60
C VAL A 982 40.36 -6.28 -24.57
N GLY A 983 39.66 -5.98 -23.48
CA GLY A 983 38.93 -4.72 -23.28
C GLY A 983 39.83 -3.50 -23.33
N ARG A 984 40.94 -3.48 -22.57
CA ARG A 984 41.85 -2.32 -22.52
C ARG A 984 42.57 -2.10 -23.84
N LEU A 985 42.98 -3.18 -24.53
CA LEU A 985 43.59 -3.09 -25.86
C LEU A 985 42.59 -2.52 -26.89
N TRP A 986 41.36 -3.02 -26.90
CA TRP A 986 40.29 -2.52 -27.78
C TRP A 986 39.94 -1.06 -27.45
N TRP A 987 39.79 -0.70 -26.18
CA TRP A 987 39.55 0.67 -25.74
C TRP A 987 40.68 1.64 -26.16
N LEU A 988 41.95 1.23 -26.02
CA LEU A 988 43.09 2.02 -26.48
C LEU A 988 43.06 2.24 -28.00
N LEU A 989 42.73 1.21 -28.79
CA LEU A 989 42.54 1.36 -30.24
C LEU A 989 41.38 2.33 -30.53
N THR A 990 40.23 2.17 -29.88
CA THR A 990 39.08 3.08 -30.04
C THR A 990 39.44 4.53 -29.72
N LEU A 991 40.28 4.80 -28.71
CA LEU A 991 40.81 6.14 -28.43
C LEU A 991 41.75 6.64 -29.54
N LEU A 992 42.72 5.83 -29.97
CA LEU A 992 43.66 6.17 -31.04
C LEU A 992 42.96 6.47 -32.38
N GLY A 993 41.74 5.94 -32.58
CA GLY A 993 40.88 6.22 -33.73
C GLY A 993 39.75 7.21 -33.48
N ALA A 994 39.86 8.05 -32.44
CA ALA A 994 38.87 9.10 -32.11
C ALA A 994 37.42 8.59 -32.01
N GLY A 995 37.22 7.41 -31.43
CA GLY A 995 35.92 6.73 -31.31
C GLY A 995 35.72 5.55 -32.26
N SER A 996 36.59 5.37 -33.26
CA SER A 996 36.53 4.25 -34.21
C SER A 996 37.68 3.26 -34.02
N THR A 997 37.40 2.03 -33.61
CA THR A 997 38.43 0.97 -33.49
C THR A 997 39.15 0.70 -34.82
N VAL A 998 38.47 0.85 -35.97
CA VAL A 998 39.07 0.61 -37.31
C VAL A 998 40.09 1.69 -37.64
N MET A 999 39.76 2.97 -37.41
CA MET A 999 40.72 4.06 -37.54
C MET A 999 41.85 3.95 -36.50
N GLY A 1000 41.55 3.41 -35.32
CA GLY A 1000 42.53 3.13 -34.27
C GLY A 1000 43.58 2.10 -34.68
N LEU A 1001 43.14 1.00 -35.29
CA LEU A 1001 44.03 -0.03 -35.83
C LEU A 1001 44.87 0.52 -36.99
N PHE A 1002 44.28 1.30 -37.89
CA PHE A 1002 45.01 2.00 -38.95
C PHE A 1002 46.07 2.95 -38.39
N ASN A 1003 45.70 3.83 -37.45
CA ASN A 1003 46.60 4.78 -36.80
C ASN A 1003 47.71 4.08 -36.01
N PHE A 1004 47.41 2.96 -35.35
CA PHE A 1004 48.40 2.14 -34.64
C PHE A 1004 49.40 1.50 -35.62
N VAL A 1005 48.94 0.86 -36.69
CA VAL A 1005 49.81 0.25 -37.71
C VAL A 1005 50.65 1.31 -38.42
N LEU A 1006 50.06 2.47 -38.75
CA LEU A 1006 50.77 3.61 -39.34
C LEU A 1006 51.85 4.16 -38.39
N GLY A 1007 51.52 4.31 -37.10
CA GLY A 1007 52.44 4.77 -36.07
C GLY A 1007 53.61 3.81 -35.84
N VAL A 1008 53.34 2.50 -35.75
CA VAL A 1008 54.39 1.47 -35.65
C VAL A 1008 55.26 1.42 -36.90
N SER A 1009 54.67 1.57 -38.09
CA SER A 1009 55.42 1.60 -39.36
C SER A 1009 56.31 2.85 -39.46
N ALA A 1010 55.80 4.03 -39.08
CA ALA A 1010 56.56 5.27 -39.05
C ALA A 1010 57.69 5.24 -38.00
N TRP A 1011 57.44 4.67 -36.82
CA TRP A 1011 58.45 4.47 -35.78
C TRP A 1011 59.53 3.46 -36.21
N GLY A 1012 59.16 2.38 -36.89
CA GLY A 1012 60.08 1.42 -37.49
C GLY A 1012 60.96 2.06 -38.57
N TRP A 1013 60.37 2.85 -39.48
CA TRP A 1013 61.10 3.62 -40.49
C TRP A 1013 62.05 4.65 -39.88
N TRP A 1014 61.62 5.36 -38.83
CA TRP A 1014 62.45 6.30 -38.11
C TRP A 1014 63.62 5.62 -37.39
N ARG A 1015 63.39 4.46 -36.75
CA ARG A 1015 64.47 3.66 -36.14
C ARG A 1015 65.42 3.06 -37.15
N ALA A 1016 64.95 2.65 -38.34
CA ALA A 1016 65.83 2.21 -39.42
C ALA A 1016 66.77 3.34 -39.84
N LYS A 1017 66.24 4.54 -40.11
CA LYS A 1017 67.05 5.73 -40.42
C LYS A 1017 68.00 6.17 -39.31
N ALA A 1018 67.71 5.85 -38.05
CA ALA A 1018 68.62 6.09 -36.93
C ALA A 1018 69.77 5.06 -36.84
N GLY A 1019 69.71 3.96 -37.60
CA GLY A 1019 70.78 2.97 -37.72
C GLY A 1019 71.85 3.32 -38.75
N ASP A 1020 71.49 4.04 -39.82
CA ASP A 1020 72.38 4.45 -40.92
C ASP A 1020 73.35 5.60 -40.54
N GLY A 1021 73.69 5.73 -39.25
CA GLY A 1021 74.42 6.84 -38.66
C GLY A 1021 75.90 6.59 -38.34
N VAL A 1022 76.51 5.51 -38.86
CA VAL A 1022 77.94 5.20 -38.68
C VAL A 1022 78.59 4.65 -39.97
N VAL A 1023 78.88 5.54 -40.91
CA VAL A 1023 80.15 5.61 -41.68
C VAL A 1023 80.48 7.09 -41.88
#